data_AF-A0A7X4YT13-F1
#
_entry.id   AF-A0A7X4YT13-F1
#
_cell.length_a   1.000
_cell.length_b   1.000
_cell.length_c   1.000
_cell.angle_alpha   90.00
_cell.angle_beta   90.00
_cell.angle_gamma   90.00
#
_symmetry.space_group_name_H-M   'P 1'
#
loop_
_entity.id
_entity.type
_entity.pdbx_description
1 polymer ?
#
loop_
_entity_poly.entity_id
_entity_poly.type
_entity_poly.pdbx_seq_one_letter_code
_entity_poly.pdbx_strand_id
1 'polypeptide(L)'
;MAGIGFELRKLFREQGLINNVKAYAFSALTTIGPMILSIVLIIALQRMMDYNNASFLDWELYIATVQYCFIFSIIITSGISLLLTRFIADMIFQKKYNHLLSSYYGALIISLPAGAIVAYFFLQTVSASFGYKLVAYLFFMELIVVWIQAVYLSALKDYMRIVRSFALGVVVSLASGWVLLSYTDLNATTAALSAIDIGFLLIATMSSRHFEQIFPSSQFRLFFVFITYLKKYPSLFVIGTFFYSGIYIHSFVYWFSSEGNVVQEGFRVSTFYDLPVFYAFLSVVPTLVTFVVSVETSFYEKFRIYYKQVIEGGTYQDMKRAKVEMQRTLMQEISFLMEVQLFFTIMSIAVGMKFLPQIGFSIAQVDAFNLLVLGYFLFIIMFVFLHILMYFDDRKGVLMISSLFVFLNAVLTYVCIQLDSDGLGMLLASLISLLAAIARILFVLRNIDYYTFCTQPIHRRSKSSKLARLTGKPGAIVGIIVLSASILSGCTSAVNDSAASTEQKVEASTSADQGTKLAEDKRLYERDADDSIKTLYITVLPDKSKKPTKLDWYGLNRLTDRYSEESMKIIMQEGNANGSGPATGMFGYGQDKANASISLRGNTARYASQKSYKIRLTDEAGLWQDQRTLNLNKHSYDLTRVLNKLSFDLMEKIPDFTSLRTQFVHLYVKDLSGGGSAFEDYGLYTQIEQPNEMFLKSHWLDPYGQLYKIAFFEFFRYPEFLKSKDDPTYDKKAFESHLEIKGREDHEKLLAMLDDVNDMSMPIDEVIEKHFDLDNYLTWLAVNILTDNMDTDANNFYLYSPLNSDKWYFLPWDYDGGWGVQRNLKSISEYQAGLSNYWGSVLHNRYFRSAEHIQQLTDKINEVHKYINKDTITKQLELYRGGVSPFLNRAPDQNYLPGTKAELSKEMLDLANVPERGIKLYQEDLEKPKPFYLDDVVKDGDQQQLTWGLSYDFQGDDLTYDVTVALDPAFQQIVKEQKGLVTTTTLVALTPNVYYWKVIARDSKGHTQIAFDRYDGDDQTYYGIRQFEVK
;
A
#
# COMPACT_ATOMS: atom_id res chain seq x y z
N MET A 1 5.89 6.37 13.47
CA MET A 1 4.52 6.80 13.15
C MET A 1 4.58 7.63 11.89
N ALA A 2 4.16 7.04 10.76
CA ALA A 2 3.87 7.78 9.54
C ALA A 2 2.45 7.36 9.15
N GLY A 3 1.46 8.18 9.50
CA GLY A 3 0.02 7.90 9.41
C GLY A 3 -0.60 8.37 8.09
N ILE A 4 -1.72 9.09 8.19
CA ILE A 4 -2.54 9.68 7.09
C ILE A 4 -1.81 10.70 6.22
N GLY A 5 -0.55 11.02 6.49
CA GLY A 5 0.18 12.08 5.81
C GLY A 5 0.20 11.96 4.29
N PHE A 6 0.11 10.75 3.71
CA PHE A 6 -0.02 10.60 2.25
C PHE A 6 -1.36 11.11 1.70
N GLU A 7 -2.50 10.75 2.33
CA GLU A 7 -3.83 11.20 1.89
C GLU A 7 -4.05 12.69 2.15
N LEU A 8 -3.59 13.18 3.31
CA LEU A 8 -3.59 14.61 3.59
C LEU A 8 -2.74 15.39 2.58
N ARG A 9 -1.53 14.91 2.25
CA ARG A 9 -0.68 15.52 1.21
C ARG A 9 -1.33 15.50 -0.18
N LYS A 10 -2.13 14.47 -0.51
CA LYS A 10 -2.92 14.45 -1.76
C LYS A 10 -3.94 15.59 -1.79
N LEU A 11 -4.67 15.80 -0.69
CA LEU A 11 -5.67 16.87 -0.56
C LEU A 11 -5.05 18.28 -0.52
N PHE A 12 -3.86 18.44 0.06
CA PHE A 12 -3.11 19.71 0.07
C PHE A 12 -2.36 20.02 -1.25
N ARG A 13 -2.22 19.05 -2.16
CA ARG A 13 -1.54 19.25 -3.46
C ARG A 13 -2.39 19.97 -4.49
N GLU A 14 -3.72 19.93 -4.35
CA GLU A 14 -4.63 20.67 -5.23
C GLU A 14 -4.80 22.11 -4.72
N GLN A 15 -4.39 23.11 -5.50
CA GLN A 15 -4.44 24.52 -5.06
C GLN A 15 -5.89 25.00 -4.89
N GLY A 16 -6.20 25.58 -3.71
CA GLY A 16 -7.48 26.26 -3.45
C GLY A 16 -7.91 26.21 -1.98
N LEU A 17 -8.58 27.27 -1.51
CA LEU A 17 -9.12 27.35 -0.13
C LEU A 17 -10.05 26.16 0.20
N ILE A 18 -10.85 25.72 -0.76
CA ILE A 18 -11.78 24.59 -0.61
C ILE A 18 -11.03 23.28 -0.36
N ASN A 19 -9.90 23.06 -1.03
CA ASN A 19 -9.13 21.81 -0.89
C ASN A 19 -8.35 21.77 0.43
N ASN A 20 -7.86 22.93 0.90
CA ASN A 20 -7.37 23.05 2.28
C ASN A 20 -8.48 22.70 3.29
N VAL A 21 -9.69 23.25 3.12
CA VAL A 21 -10.84 22.93 3.99
C VAL A 21 -11.17 21.43 3.93
N LYS A 22 -11.15 20.79 2.75
CA LYS A 22 -11.34 19.34 2.61
C LYS A 22 -10.26 18.54 3.33
N ALA A 23 -9.00 18.94 3.24
CA ALA A 23 -7.89 18.29 3.92
C ALA A 23 -8.03 18.37 5.45
N TYR A 24 -8.37 19.55 5.97
CA TYR A 24 -8.67 19.75 7.39
C TYR A 24 -9.91 18.97 7.83
N ALA A 25 -10.98 18.94 7.03
CA ALA A 25 -12.19 18.17 7.30
C ALA A 25 -11.93 16.66 7.32
N PHE A 26 -11.11 16.16 6.40
CA PHE A 26 -10.68 14.76 6.37
C PHE A 26 -9.82 14.41 7.60
N SER A 27 -8.88 15.27 7.96
CA SER A 27 -8.07 15.09 9.18
C SER A 27 -8.93 15.13 10.44
N ALA A 28 -9.93 16.02 10.49
CA ALA A 28 -10.87 16.09 11.59
C ALA A 28 -11.68 14.80 11.70
N LEU A 29 -12.24 14.33 10.59
CA LEU A 29 -13.03 13.11 10.54
C LEU A 29 -12.24 11.89 11.03
N THR A 30 -10.96 11.80 10.70
CA THR A 30 -10.11 10.66 11.08
C THR A 30 -9.51 10.76 12.48
N THR A 31 -9.22 11.97 12.97
CA THR A 31 -8.56 12.18 14.27
C THR A 31 -9.55 12.22 15.44
N ILE A 32 -10.66 12.95 15.26
CA ILE A 32 -11.63 13.24 16.33
C ILE A 32 -13.04 12.73 15.98
N GLY A 33 -13.26 12.19 14.79
CA GLY A 33 -14.56 11.67 14.35
C GLY A 33 -15.18 10.66 15.32
N PRO A 34 -14.45 9.61 15.77
CA PRO A 34 -14.97 8.67 16.76
C PRO A 34 -15.43 9.32 18.06
N MET A 35 -14.71 10.34 18.54
CA MET A 35 -15.07 11.10 19.74
C MET A 35 -16.35 11.91 19.52
N ILE A 36 -16.45 12.66 18.40
CA ILE A 36 -17.64 13.45 18.06
C ILE A 36 -18.87 12.53 17.92
N LEU A 37 -18.71 11.41 17.22
CA LEU A 37 -19.76 10.41 17.04
C LEU A 37 -20.24 9.84 18.38
N SER A 38 -19.32 9.58 19.31
CA SER A 38 -19.66 9.11 20.66
C SER A 38 -20.40 10.19 21.47
N ILE A 39 -19.98 11.46 21.39
CA ILE A 39 -20.68 12.58 22.05
C ILE A 39 -22.10 12.71 21.50
N VAL A 40 -22.27 12.65 20.16
CA VAL A 40 -23.58 12.69 19.51
C VAL A 40 -24.45 11.53 19.96
N LEU A 41 -23.90 10.30 20.03
CA LEU A 41 -24.60 9.14 20.53
C LEU A 41 -25.09 9.33 21.96
N ILE A 42 -24.21 9.77 22.86
CA ILE A 42 -24.53 9.95 24.27
C ILE A 42 -25.66 10.96 24.44
N ILE A 43 -25.57 12.11 23.76
CA ILE A 43 -26.58 13.18 23.80
C ILE A 43 -27.90 12.72 23.15
N ALA A 44 -27.85 11.98 22.05
CA ALA A 44 -29.06 11.51 21.37
C ALA A 44 -29.80 10.45 22.19
N LEU A 45 -29.10 9.45 22.75
CA LEU A 45 -29.70 8.47 23.66
C LEU A 45 -30.23 9.13 24.91
N GLN A 46 -29.49 10.09 25.46
CA GLN A 46 -29.95 10.97 26.52
C GLN A 46 -31.31 11.56 26.10
N ARG A 47 -31.41 12.34 25.02
CA ARG A 47 -32.70 12.92 24.54
C ARG A 47 -33.83 11.91 24.31
N MET A 48 -33.51 10.69 23.88
CA MET A 48 -34.51 9.63 23.70
C MET A 48 -35.06 9.11 25.03
N MET A 49 -34.25 9.09 26.10
CA MET A 49 -34.74 8.81 27.44
C MET A 49 -35.77 9.88 27.88
N ASP A 50 -35.63 11.15 27.44
CA ASP A 50 -36.50 12.27 27.93
C ASP A 50 -37.88 12.11 27.34
N TYR A 51 -37.88 11.79 26.04
CA TYR A 51 -39.09 11.52 25.30
C TYR A 51 -39.89 10.34 25.88
N ASN A 52 -39.22 9.38 26.51
CA ASN A 52 -39.85 8.23 27.17
C ASN A 52 -40.07 8.44 28.68
N ASN A 53 -40.12 9.69 29.17
CA ASN A 53 -40.41 10.08 30.56
C ASN A 53 -39.43 9.52 31.61
N ALA A 54 -38.15 9.34 31.28
CA ALA A 54 -37.13 8.95 32.26
C ALA A 54 -36.95 10.01 33.38
N SER A 55 -36.77 9.56 34.62
CA SER A 55 -36.65 10.47 35.78
C SER A 55 -35.27 11.13 35.83
N PHE A 56 -35.13 12.37 36.33
CA PHE A 56 -33.83 13.08 36.44
C PHE A 56 -32.68 12.24 37.04
N LEU A 57 -32.98 11.36 38.00
CA LEU A 57 -32.00 10.45 38.60
C LEU A 57 -31.44 9.43 37.60
N ASP A 58 -32.26 8.96 36.65
CA ASP A 58 -31.83 8.04 35.58
C ASP A 58 -30.83 8.70 34.63
N TRP A 59 -30.98 10.01 34.38
CA TRP A 59 -30.06 10.82 33.56
C TRP A 59 -28.72 11.02 34.22
N GLU A 60 -28.78 11.45 35.48
CA GLU A 60 -27.60 11.72 36.27
C GLU A 60 -26.77 10.45 36.43
N LEU A 61 -27.43 9.32 36.70
CA LEU A 61 -26.80 8.01 36.73
C LEU A 61 -26.21 7.61 35.38
N TYR A 62 -26.95 7.76 34.28
CA TYR A 62 -26.46 7.45 32.94
C TYR A 62 -25.18 8.23 32.59
N ILE A 63 -25.19 9.55 32.77
CA ILE A 63 -24.04 10.43 32.46
C ILE A 63 -22.86 10.10 33.38
N ALA A 64 -23.08 9.93 34.69
CA ALA A 64 -22.04 9.57 35.63
C ALA A 64 -21.38 8.23 35.28
N THR A 65 -22.21 7.23 34.90
CA THR A 65 -21.73 5.91 34.44
C THR A 65 -20.84 6.06 33.21
N VAL A 66 -21.34 6.75 32.18
CA VAL A 66 -20.62 6.93 30.93
C VAL A 66 -19.30 7.66 31.17
N GLN A 67 -19.33 8.75 31.93
CA GLN A 67 -18.13 9.53 32.29
C GLN A 67 -17.09 8.67 33.02
N TYR A 68 -17.50 7.90 34.03
CA TYR A 68 -16.60 6.99 34.75
C TYR A 68 -16.01 5.94 33.82
N CYS A 69 -16.85 5.31 33.00
CA CYS A 69 -16.41 4.28 32.07
C CYS A 69 -15.35 4.83 31.10
N PHE A 70 -15.56 6.01 30.50
CA PHE A 70 -14.57 6.65 29.64
C PHE A 70 -13.27 7.02 30.36
N ILE A 71 -13.35 7.66 31.54
CA ILE A 71 -12.18 8.15 32.27
C ILE A 71 -11.31 6.99 32.78
N PHE A 72 -11.90 6.00 33.44
CA PHE A 72 -11.12 4.94 34.07
C PHE A 72 -10.62 3.90 33.06
N SER A 73 -11.36 3.67 31.96
CA SER A 73 -10.93 2.73 30.90
C SER A 73 -9.72 3.28 30.13
N ILE A 74 -9.64 4.59 29.90
CA ILE A 74 -8.47 5.19 29.24
C ILE A 74 -7.27 5.28 30.19
N ILE A 75 -7.48 5.61 31.47
CA ILE A 75 -6.39 5.66 32.46
C ILE A 75 -5.76 4.28 32.63
N ILE A 76 -6.55 3.22 32.80
CA ILE A 76 -6.03 1.86 33.03
C ILE A 76 -5.27 1.30 31.81
N THR A 77 -5.68 1.66 30.60
CA THR A 77 -5.05 1.17 29.36
C THR A 77 -3.87 2.03 28.90
N SER A 78 -3.87 3.33 29.18
CA SER A 78 -2.91 4.32 28.64
C SER A 78 -1.43 3.95 28.78
N GLY A 79 -1.01 3.42 29.93
CA GLY A 79 0.37 3.00 30.16
C GLY A 79 0.79 1.83 29.27
N ILE A 80 -0.09 0.86 29.07
CA ILE A 80 0.12 -0.26 28.14
C ILE A 80 0.06 0.25 26.70
N SER A 81 -0.88 1.14 26.38
CA SER A 81 -1.03 1.71 25.04
C SER A 81 0.26 2.36 24.54
N LEU A 82 0.93 3.20 25.35
CA LEU A 82 2.18 3.84 24.92
C LEU A 82 3.35 2.86 24.75
N LEU A 83 3.39 1.79 25.56
CA LEU A 83 4.35 0.68 25.37
C LEU A 83 4.08 -0.06 24.05
N LEU A 84 2.81 -0.38 23.79
CA LEU A 84 2.38 -1.05 22.56
C LEU A 84 2.68 -0.19 21.33
N THR A 85 2.44 1.12 21.38
CA THR A 85 2.78 2.03 20.28
C THR A 85 4.27 1.93 19.90
N ARG A 86 5.17 1.90 20.90
CA ARG A 86 6.61 1.73 20.64
C ARG A 86 6.94 0.34 20.16
N PHE A 87 6.34 -0.70 20.75
CA PHE A 87 6.55 -2.09 20.37
C PHE A 87 6.14 -2.35 18.92
N ILE A 88 4.93 -1.91 18.54
CA ILE A 88 4.38 -2.01 17.19
C ILE A 88 5.28 -1.27 16.20
N ALA A 89 5.70 -0.04 16.52
CA ALA A 89 6.62 0.71 15.66
C ALA A 89 7.94 -0.04 15.42
N ASP A 90 8.52 -0.65 16.46
CA ASP A 90 9.75 -1.44 16.33
C ASP A 90 9.51 -2.75 15.56
N MET A 91 8.39 -3.44 15.75
CA MET A 91 8.07 -4.68 15.03
C MET A 91 7.78 -4.42 13.55
N ILE A 92 7.07 -3.34 13.23
CA ILE A 92 6.86 -2.91 11.84
C ILE A 92 8.21 -2.54 11.20
N PHE A 93 9.06 -1.79 11.91
CA PHE A 93 10.40 -1.45 11.42
C PHE A 93 11.29 -2.69 11.19
N GLN A 94 11.20 -3.69 12.08
CA GLN A 94 11.91 -4.96 11.98
C GLN A 94 11.22 -6.00 11.09
N LYS A 95 10.09 -5.67 10.45
CA LYS A 95 9.29 -6.57 9.59
C LYS A 95 8.77 -7.83 10.30
N LYS A 96 8.50 -7.76 11.60
CA LYS A 96 8.05 -8.88 12.45
C LYS A 96 6.53 -8.84 12.68
N TYR A 97 5.76 -9.00 11.61
CA TYR A 97 4.29 -8.79 11.62
C TYR A 97 3.52 -9.80 12.48
N ASN A 98 4.02 -11.04 12.63
CA ASN A 98 3.40 -12.09 13.46
C ASN A 98 3.28 -11.69 14.95
N HIS A 99 4.05 -10.68 15.37
CA HIS A 99 3.99 -10.15 16.74
C HIS A 99 2.82 -9.19 16.97
N LEU A 100 2.21 -8.62 15.91
CA LEU A 100 1.19 -7.57 16.04
C LEU A 100 -0.12 -8.13 16.61
N LEU A 101 -0.75 -9.07 15.91
CA LEU A 101 -1.99 -9.70 16.40
C LEU A 101 -1.75 -10.46 17.71
N SER A 102 -0.59 -11.09 17.84
CA SER A 102 -0.16 -11.76 19.08
C SER A 102 -0.10 -10.79 20.27
N SER A 103 0.54 -9.62 20.12
CA SER A 103 0.60 -8.64 21.20
C SER A 103 -0.74 -7.96 21.46
N TYR A 104 -1.66 -7.95 20.49
CA TYR A 104 -3.03 -7.45 20.67
C TYR A 104 -3.79 -8.34 21.67
N TYR A 105 -3.86 -9.65 21.41
CA TYR A 105 -4.48 -10.58 22.35
C TYR A 105 -3.73 -10.61 23.69
N GLY A 106 -2.40 -10.59 23.67
CA GLY A 106 -1.60 -10.51 24.90
C GLY A 106 -1.90 -9.26 25.75
N ALA A 107 -2.14 -8.12 25.12
CA ALA A 107 -2.55 -6.89 25.80
C ALA A 107 -3.96 -6.99 26.38
N LEU A 108 -4.90 -7.60 25.66
CA LEU A 108 -6.26 -7.83 26.16
C LEU A 108 -6.28 -8.80 27.35
N ILE A 109 -5.49 -9.89 27.30
CA ILE A 109 -5.35 -10.86 28.39
C ILE A 109 -4.82 -10.21 29.68
N ILE A 110 -4.11 -9.08 29.59
CA ILE A 110 -3.64 -8.33 30.77
C ILE A 110 -4.65 -7.25 31.17
N SER A 111 -5.14 -6.49 30.20
CA SER A 111 -5.94 -5.28 30.46
C SER A 111 -7.35 -5.63 30.88
N LEU A 112 -7.96 -6.68 30.31
CA LEU A 112 -9.33 -7.07 30.64
C LEU A 112 -9.44 -7.62 32.07
N PRO A 113 -8.61 -8.57 32.55
CA PRO A 113 -8.70 -9.00 33.95
C PRO A 113 -8.41 -7.87 34.93
N ALA A 114 -7.44 -6.99 34.63
CA ALA A 114 -7.15 -5.83 35.47
C ALA A 114 -8.35 -4.87 35.55
N GLY A 115 -8.99 -4.58 34.41
CA GLY A 115 -10.21 -3.80 34.35
C GLY A 115 -11.37 -4.47 35.09
N ALA A 116 -11.57 -5.77 34.88
CA ALA A 116 -12.64 -6.54 35.50
C ALA A 116 -12.55 -6.52 37.04
N ILE A 117 -11.34 -6.64 37.59
CA ILE A 117 -11.11 -6.54 39.05
C ILE A 117 -11.52 -5.15 39.57
N VAL A 118 -11.08 -4.09 38.89
CA VAL A 118 -11.39 -2.70 39.29
C VAL A 118 -12.90 -2.44 39.20
N ALA A 119 -13.53 -2.83 38.09
CA ALA A 119 -14.95 -2.68 37.87
C ALA A 119 -15.77 -3.49 38.88
N TYR A 120 -15.36 -4.73 39.19
CA TYR A 120 -16.04 -5.57 40.17
C TYR A 120 -16.07 -4.90 41.55
N PHE A 121 -14.92 -4.46 42.08
CA PHE A 121 -14.87 -3.81 43.39
C PHE A 121 -15.67 -2.50 43.42
N PHE A 122 -15.61 -1.70 42.36
CA PHE A 122 -16.38 -0.46 42.27
C PHE A 122 -17.90 -0.72 42.20
N LEU A 123 -18.36 -1.68 41.38
CA LEU A 123 -19.79 -1.95 41.24
C LEU A 123 -20.42 -2.57 42.51
N GLN A 124 -19.63 -3.10 43.44
CA GLN A 124 -20.14 -3.49 44.76
C GLN A 124 -20.60 -2.28 45.59
N THR A 125 -19.98 -1.10 45.40
CA THR A 125 -20.36 0.11 46.14
C THR A 125 -21.57 0.82 45.54
N VAL A 126 -21.98 0.48 44.32
CA VAL A 126 -23.13 1.11 43.65
C VAL A 126 -24.42 0.39 44.01
N SER A 127 -25.40 1.12 44.55
CA SER A 127 -26.71 0.59 44.95
C SER A 127 -27.68 0.55 43.76
N ALA A 128 -27.51 -0.41 42.84
CA ALA A 128 -28.31 -0.53 41.62
C ALA A 128 -28.72 -1.98 41.29
N SER A 129 -29.63 -2.15 40.32
CA SER A 129 -30.10 -3.46 39.86
C SER A 129 -28.96 -4.29 39.24
N PHE A 130 -29.08 -5.61 39.28
CA PHE A 130 -28.09 -6.50 38.66
C PHE A 130 -27.95 -6.23 37.15
N GLY A 131 -29.06 -5.99 36.45
CA GLY A 131 -29.07 -5.67 35.03
C GLY A 131 -28.25 -4.41 34.71
N TYR A 132 -28.43 -3.34 35.49
CA TYR A 132 -27.63 -2.12 35.34
C TYR A 132 -26.14 -2.37 35.59
N LYS A 133 -25.79 -3.11 36.66
CA LYS A 133 -24.38 -3.39 36.98
C LYS A 133 -23.70 -4.20 35.87
N LEU A 134 -24.43 -5.14 35.26
CA LEU A 134 -23.92 -5.95 34.17
C LEU A 134 -23.62 -5.10 32.92
N VAL A 135 -24.55 -4.23 32.50
CA VAL A 135 -24.32 -3.37 31.32
C VAL A 135 -23.25 -2.31 31.58
N ALA A 136 -23.19 -1.73 32.78
CA ALA A 136 -22.10 -0.82 33.16
C ALA A 136 -20.73 -1.52 33.13
N TYR A 137 -20.67 -2.79 33.58
CA TYR A 137 -19.48 -3.62 33.48
C TYR A 137 -19.11 -3.91 32.02
N LEU A 138 -20.06 -4.33 31.19
CA LEU A 138 -19.82 -4.63 29.78
C LEU A 138 -19.30 -3.39 29.04
N PHE A 139 -19.94 -2.24 29.24
CA PHE A 139 -19.51 -0.99 28.63
C PHE A 139 -18.05 -0.65 28.97
N PHE A 140 -17.69 -0.77 30.24
CA PHE A 140 -16.32 -0.54 30.70
C PHE A 140 -15.31 -1.48 30.04
N MET A 141 -15.67 -2.76 29.91
CA MET A 141 -14.83 -3.79 29.29
C MET A 141 -14.69 -3.57 27.78
N GLU A 142 -15.76 -3.22 27.09
CA GLU A 142 -15.74 -2.90 25.67
C GLU A 142 -14.88 -1.68 25.38
N LEU A 143 -14.93 -0.64 26.22
CA LEU A 143 -14.03 0.52 26.09
C LEU A 143 -12.56 0.11 26.23
N ILE A 144 -12.21 -0.78 27.17
CA ILE A 144 -10.83 -1.30 27.28
C ILE A 144 -10.40 -1.96 25.97
N VAL A 145 -11.27 -2.77 25.35
CA VAL A 145 -11.00 -3.38 24.05
C VAL A 145 -10.77 -2.30 22.99
N VAL A 146 -11.70 -1.35 22.86
CA VAL A 146 -11.65 -0.28 21.86
C VAL A 146 -10.41 0.60 22.01
N TRP A 147 -9.99 0.93 23.24
CA TRP A 147 -8.76 1.71 23.47
C TRP A 147 -7.50 0.97 23.02
N ILE A 148 -7.41 -0.32 23.31
CA ILE A 148 -6.29 -1.14 22.84
C ILE A 148 -6.35 -1.26 21.31
N GLN A 149 -7.53 -1.50 20.73
CA GLN A 149 -7.72 -1.55 19.28
C GLN A 149 -7.30 -0.25 18.60
N ALA A 150 -7.61 0.91 19.17
CA ALA A 150 -7.23 2.22 18.59
C ALA A 150 -5.71 2.33 18.36
N VAL A 151 -4.88 1.73 19.23
CA VAL A 151 -3.42 1.68 19.05
C VAL A 151 -3.04 0.91 17.78
N TYR A 152 -3.66 -0.25 17.54
CA TYR A 152 -3.38 -1.08 16.36
C TYR A 152 -3.98 -0.51 15.08
N LEU A 153 -5.18 0.09 15.15
CA LEU A 153 -5.81 0.77 14.03
C LEU A 153 -4.95 1.94 13.53
N SER A 154 -4.29 2.68 14.42
CA SER A 154 -3.35 3.74 14.03
C SER A 154 -2.14 3.21 13.23
N ALA A 155 -1.78 1.94 13.42
CA ALA A 155 -0.70 1.27 12.69
C ALA A 155 -1.15 0.73 11.31
N LEU A 156 -2.43 0.37 11.17
CA LEU A 156 -3.03 -0.17 9.93
C LEU A 156 -3.28 0.88 8.85
N LYS A 157 -3.35 2.16 9.24
CA LYS A 157 -3.53 3.31 8.33
C LYS A 157 -4.82 3.34 7.51
N ASP A 158 -5.80 2.47 7.77
CA ASP A 158 -7.14 2.51 7.19
C ASP A 158 -8.12 3.27 8.11
N TYR A 159 -7.92 4.59 8.20
CA TYR A 159 -8.67 5.44 9.13
C TYR A 159 -10.15 5.60 8.73
N MET A 160 -10.48 5.48 7.44
CA MET A 160 -11.86 5.62 6.98
C MET A 160 -12.73 4.43 7.42
N ARG A 161 -12.15 3.22 7.50
CA ARG A 161 -12.85 2.05 8.03
C ARG A 161 -13.16 2.19 9.53
N ILE A 162 -12.28 2.84 10.30
CA ILE A 162 -12.54 3.18 11.72
C ILE A 162 -13.79 4.04 11.83
N VAL A 163 -13.80 5.15 11.09
CA VAL A 163 -14.92 6.12 11.11
C VAL A 163 -16.22 5.45 10.68
N ARG A 164 -16.20 4.61 9.65
CA ARG A 164 -17.39 3.84 9.20
C ARG A 164 -17.88 2.87 10.27
N SER A 165 -16.97 2.18 10.97
CA SER A 165 -17.33 1.24 12.04
C SER A 165 -18.00 1.98 13.20
N PHE A 166 -17.45 3.13 13.60
CA PHE A 166 -18.07 4.00 14.62
C PHE A 166 -19.42 4.57 14.15
N ALA A 167 -19.52 5.06 12.91
CA ALA A 167 -20.77 5.59 12.38
C ALA A 167 -21.88 4.53 12.34
N LEU A 168 -21.55 3.31 11.90
CA LEU A 168 -22.49 2.18 11.90
C LEU A 168 -22.86 1.76 13.33
N GLY A 169 -21.88 1.67 14.23
CA GLY A 169 -22.11 1.38 15.65
C GLY A 169 -23.06 2.38 16.31
N VAL A 170 -22.91 3.68 16.01
CA VAL A 170 -23.81 4.74 16.50
C VAL A 170 -25.21 4.57 15.95
N VAL A 171 -25.37 4.31 14.65
CA VAL A 171 -26.70 4.09 14.05
C VAL A 171 -27.40 2.88 14.66
N VAL A 172 -26.68 1.77 14.84
CA VAL A 172 -27.21 0.55 15.45
C VAL A 172 -27.52 0.77 16.94
N SER A 173 -26.69 1.53 17.64
CA SER A 173 -26.93 1.91 19.05
C SER A 173 -28.18 2.77 19.19
N LEU A 174 -28.38 3.78 18.33
CA LEU A 174 -29.61 4.60 18.36
C LEU A 174 -30.85 3.79 17.99
N ALA A 175 -30.75 2.92 16.98
CA ALA A 175 -31.87 2.05 16.58
C ALA A 175 -32.25 1.08 17.70
N SER A 176 -31.27 0.42 18.32
CA SER A 176 -31.50 -0.47 19.46
C SER A 176 -32.02 0.29 20.69
N GLY A 177 -31.50 1.49 20.96
CA GLY A 177 -31.99 2.35 22.04
C GLY A 177 -33.45 2.76 21.83
N TRP A 178 -33.86 3.07 20.61
CA TRP A 178 -35.26 3.35 20.28
C TRP A 178 -36.15 2.12 20.56
N VAL A 179 -35.71 0.95 20.12
CA VAL A 179 -36.46 -0.29 20.36
C VAL A 179 -36.56 -0.62 21.86
N LEU A 180 -35.45 -0.57 22.58
CA LEU A 180 -35.40 -0.92 24.01
C LEU A 180 -36.21 0.07 24.85
N LEU A 181 -36.10 1.38 24.60
CA LEU A 181 -36.85 2.38 25.36
C LEU A 181 -38.35 2.39 25.04
N SER A 182 -38.75 2.05 23.82
CA SER A 182 -40.16 2.13 23.41
C SER A 182 -40.95 0.84 23.56
N TYR A 183 -40.31 -0.34 23.55
CA TYR A 183 -41.00 -1.63 23.53
C TYR A 183 -40.62 -2.58 24.68
N THR A 184 -39.76 -2.17 25.61
CA THR A 184 -39.38 -3.01 26.76
C THR A 184 -39.63 -2.29 28.08
N ASP A 185 -39.92 -3.06 29.14
CA ASP A 185 -40.11 -2.55 30.51
C ASP A 185 -38.78 -2.33 31.26
N LEU A 186 -37.65 -2.22 30.54
CA LEU A 186 -36.35 -1.98 31.14
C LEU A 186 -36.26 -0.55 31.69
N ASN A 187 -35.55 -0.38 32.82
CA ASN A 187 -35.23 0.95 33.32
C ASN A 187 -34.45 1.74 32.24
N ALA A 188 -34.79 3.02 32.08
CA ALA A 188 -34.28 3.85 30.99
C ALA A 188 -32.74 3.91 30.93
N THR A 189 -32.05 3.99 32.07
CA THR A 189 -30.58 3.95 32.14
C THR A 189 -30.04 2.61 31.66
N THR A 190 -30.67 1.51 32.07
CA THR A 190 -30.25 0.15 31.67
C THR A 190 -30.48 -0.06 30.16
N ALA A 191 -31.61 0.41 29.62
CA ALA A 191 -31.92 0.35 28.20
C ALA A 191 -30.93 1.17 27.35
N ALA A 192 -30.62 2.40 27.78
CA ALA A 192 -29.67 3.27 27.08
C ALA A 192 -28.23 2.70 27.12
N LEU A 193 -27.77 2.18 28.26
CA LEU A 193 -26.45 1.54 28.35
C LEU A 193 -26.38 0.25 27.52
N SER A 194 -27.43 -0.57 27.54
CA SER A 194 -27.50 -1.78 26.68
C SER A 194 -27.40 -1.41 25.20
N ALA A 195 -28.05 -0.32 24.80
CA ALA A 195 -27.97 0.17 23.43
C ALA A 195 -26.55 0.62 23.05
N ILE A 196 -25.83 1.26 23.98
CA ILE A 196 -24.41 1.60 23.81
C ILE A 196 -23.58 0.32 23.65
N ASP A 197 -23.74 -0.66 24.53
CA ASP A 197 -23.02 -1.94 24.48
C ASP A 197 -23.22 -2.64 23.13
N ILE A 198 -24.46 -2.69 22.61
CA ILE A 198 -24.72 -3.29 21.29
C ILE A 198 -23.89 -2.59 20.19
N GLY A 199 -23.84 -1.25 20.22
CA GLY A 199 -23.06 -0.47 19.27
C GLY A 199 -21.55 -0.64 19.43
N PHE A 200 -21.04 -0.60 20.65
CA PHE A 200 -19.62 -0.74 20.96
C PHE A 200 -19.11 -2.16 20.74
N LEU A 201 -19.91 -3.19 21.03
CA LEU A 201 -19.63 -4.58 20.67
C LEU A 201 -19.51 -4.75 19.15
N LEU A 202 -20.40 -4.11 18.38
CA LEU A 202 -20.31 -4.12 16.92
C LEU A 202 -19.01 -3.47 16.45
N ILE A 203 -18.67 -2.29 16.99
CA ILE A 203 -17.40 -1.59 16.70
C ILE A 203 -16.19 -2.48 17.03
N ALA A 204 -16.18 -3.09 18.22
CA ALA A 204 -15.10 -3.95 18.67
C ALA A 204 -14.97 -5.22 17.82
N THR A 205 -16.09 -5.80 17.39
CA THR A 205 -16.13 -7.00 16.55
C THR A 205 -15.66 -6.69 15.13
N MET A 206 -16.16 -5.60 14.52
CA MET A 206 -15.72 -5.17 13.19
C MET A 206 -14.22 -4.85 13.16
N SER A 207 -13.73 -4.17 14.21
CA SER A 207 -12.30 -3.85 14.35
C SER A 207 -11.45 -5.11 14.54
N SER A 208 -11.89 -6.07 15.36
CA SER A 208 -11.17 -7.33 15.55
C SER A 208 -11.13 -8.17 14.28
N ARG A 209 -12.25 -8.29 13.56
CA ARG A 209 -12.27 -8.96 12.25
C ARG A 209 -11.33 -8.31 11.25
N HIS A 210 -11.27 -6.98 11.23
CA HIS A 210 -10.34 -6.26 10.39
C HIS A 210 -8.87 -6.56 10.75
N PHE A 211 -8.56 -6.71 12.03
CA PHE A 211 -7.22 -7.11 12.46
C PHE A 211 -6.85 -8.52 12.01
N GLU A 212 -7.78 -9.46 12.13
CA GLU A 212 -7.57 -10.85 11.71
C GLU A 212 -7.45 -10.99 10.19
N GLN A 213 -8.10 -10.11 9.42
CA GLN A 213 -7.97 -10.05 7.95
C GLN A 213 -6.62 -9.51 7.48
N ILE A 214 -5.98 -8.61 8.25
CA ILE A 214 -4.75 -7.94 7.83
C ILE A 214 -3.50 -8.53 8.48
N PHE A 215 -3.54 -8.82 9.78
CA PHE A 215 -2.37 -9.29 10.50
C PHE A 215 -2.23 -10.81 10.39
N PRO A 216 -1.00 -11.34 10.27
CA PRO A 216 -0.77 -12.78 10.29
C PRO A 216 -1.34 -13.44 11.55
N SER A 217 -1.67 -14.72 11.41
CA SER A 217 -2.27 -15.51 12.47
C SER A 217 -1.49 -15.43 13.79
N SER A 218 -2.23 -15.28 14.89
CA SER A 218 -1.63 -15.07 16.21
C SER A 218 -0.94 -16.33 16.72
N GLN A 219 0.20 -16.16 17.40
CA GLN A 219 0.96 -17.24 17.99
C GLN A 219 1.04 -17.06 19.51
N PHE A 220 0.52 -18.02 20.27
CA PHE A 220 0.46 -17.97 21.74
C PHE A 220 1.81 -17.66 22.41
N ARG A 221 2.92 -18.18 21.85
CA ARG A 221 4.27 -17.95 22.38
C ARG A 221 4.70 -16.48 22.33
N LEU A 222 4.07 -15.67 21.47
CA LEU A 222 4.45 -14.28 21.23
C LEU A 222 3.58 -13.26 21.97
N PHE A 223 2.52 -13.70 22.66
CA PHE A 223 1.51 -12.81 23.27
C PHE A 223 2.14 -11.79 24.23
N PHE A 224 3.10 -12.22 25.03
CA PHE A 224 3.67 -11.39 26.11
C PHE A 224 5.03 -10.79 25.77
N VAL A 225 5.48 -10.88 24.51
CA VAL A 225 6.80 -10.36 24.11
C VAL A 225 6.89 -8.85 24.32
N PHE A 226 5.79 -8.11 24.10
CA PHE A 226 5.75 -6.66 24.31
C PHE A 226 6.03 -6.26 25.76
N ILE A 227 5.78 -7.12 26.76
CA ILE A 227 6.08 -6.84 28.17
C ILE A 227 7.60 -6.64 28.38
N THR A 228 8.45 -7.24 27.54
CA THR A 228 9.90 -7.01 27.61
C THR A 228 10.26 -5.53 27.44
N TYR A 229 9.40 -4.74 26.78
CA TYR A 229 9.57 -3.31 26.63
C TYR A 229 9.31 -2.54 27.92
N LEU A 230 8.52 -3.07 28.86
CA LEU A 230 8.40 -2.49 30.20
C LEU A 230 9.73 -2.53 30.94
N LYS A 231 10.52 -3.61 30.77
CA LYS A 231 11.88 -3.71 31.34
C LYS A 231 12.87 -2.78 30.61
N LYS A 232 12.75 -2.65 29.29
CA LYS A 232 13.64 -1.84 28.46
C LYS A 232 13.38 -0.34 28.63
N TYR A 233 12.11 0.05 28.72
CA TYR A 233 11.61 1.43 28.66
C TYR A 233 10.49 1.69 29.69
N PRO A 234 10.74 1.51 31.00
CA PRO A 234 9.71 1.66 32.03
C PRO A 234 9.08 3.05 32.08
N SER A 235 9.82 4.07 31.63
CA SER A 235 9.32 5.44 31.56
C SER A 235 8.10 5.59 30.66
N LEU A 236 7.96 4.78 29.59
CA LEU A 236 6.83 4.88 28.67
C LEU A 236 5.49 4.53 29.35
N PHE A 237 5.49 3.53 30.23
CA PHE A 237 4.29 3.18 30.99
C PHE A 237 3.81 4.35 31.84
N VAL A 238 4.73 4.96 32.60
CA VAL A 238 4.41 6.08 33.51
C VAL A 238 4.01 7.34 32.74
N ILE A 239 4.70 7.64 31.63
CA ILE A 239 4.33 8.76 30.75
C ILE A 239 2.91 8.59 30.22
N GLY A 240 2.57 7.40 29.72
CA GLY A 240 1.22 7.11 29.20
C GLY A 240 0.15 7.35 30.27
N THR A 241 0.35 6.82 31.48
CA THR A 241 -0.55 7.04 32.60
C THR A 241 -0.68 8.52 32.96
N PHE A 242 0.43 9.27 33.03
CA PHE A 242 0.42 10.68 33.43
C PHE A 242 -0.16 11.63 32.37
N PHE A 243 -0.08 11.30 31.08
CA PHE A 243 -0.73 12.08 30.03
C PHE A 243 -2.24 12.14 30.24
N TYR A 244 -2.87 11.00 30.51
CA TYR A 244 -4.32 10.93 30.69
C TYR A 244 -4.76 11.26 32.12
N SER A 245 -4.02 10.81 33.14
CA SER A 245 -4.36 11.19 34.52
C SER A 245 -4.23 12.70 34.74
N GLY A 246 -3.27 13.37 34.09
CA GLY A 246 -3.10 14.82 34.17
C GLY A 246 -4.29 15.62 33.65
N ILE A 247 -5.03 15.07 32.67
CA ILE A 247 -6.26 15.68 32.13
C ILE A 247 -7.40 15.61 33.16
N TYR A 248 -7.47 14.57 33.99
CA TYR A 248 -8.62 14.35 34.89
C TYR A 248 -8.33 14.60 36.36
N ILE A 249 -7.07 14.77 36.76
CA ILE A 249 -6.69 14.86 38.18
C ILE A 249 -7.36 16.03 38.90
N HIS A 250 -7.58 17.15 38.22
CA HIS A 250 -8.27 18.30 38.81
C HIS A 250 -9.76 17.98 39.05
N SER A 251 -10.46 17.29 38.14
CA SER A 251 -11.82 16.76 38.41
C SER A 251 -11.85 15.82 39.61
N PHE A 252 -10.86 14.92 39.74
CA PHE A 252 -10.79 14.04 40.91
C PHE A 252 -10.67 14.83 42.21
N VAL A 253 -9.86 15.90 42.24
CA VAL A 253 -9.77 16.77 43.42
C VAL A 253 -11.14 17.38 43.78
N TYR A 254 -11.95 17.80 42.80
CA TYR A 254 -13.32 18.28 43.04
C TYR A 254 -14.27 17.18 43.50
N TRP A 255 -14.14 15.95 42.98
CA TRP A 255 -14.97 14.82 43.41
C TRP A 255 -14.78 14.45 44.89
N PHE A 256 -13.62 14.78 45.45
CA PHE A 256 -13.28 14.57 46.86
C PHE A 256 -13.34 15.86 47.70
N SER A 257 -13.79 16.99 47.14
CA SER A 257 -13.95 18.27 47.85
C SER A 257 -15.38 18.43 48.40
N SER A 258 -15.66 19.57 49.02
CA SER A 258 -17.00 19.96 49.46
C SER A 258 -18.02 20.11 48.32
N GLU A 259 -17.54 20.30 47.08
CA GLU A 259 -18.35 20.47 45.87
C GLU A 259 -18.64 19.13 45.15
N GLY A 260 -18.23 18.01 45.75
CA GLY A 260 -18.48 16.66 45.25
C GLY A 260 -19.83 16.11 45.71
N ASN A 261 -20.67 15.69 44.76
CA ASN A 261 -21.94 15.00 45.01
C ASN A 261 -21.79 13.50 44.77
N VAL A 262 -22.53 12.69 45.54
CA VAL A 262 -22.57 11.23 45.38
C VAL A 262 -23.87 10.82 44.70
N VAL A 263 -23.74 10.25 43.50
CA VAL A 263 -24.85 9.69 42.71
C VAL A 263 -24.92 8.19 42.98
N GLN A 264 -26.10 7.73 43.42
CA GLN A 264 -26.43 6.32 43.71
C GLN A 264 -25.36 5.60 44.56
N GLU A 265 -24.93 6.27 45.63
CA GLU A 265 -24.00 5.79 46.68
C GLU A 265 -22.56 5.43 46.22
N GLY A 266 -22.29 5.34 44.92
CA GLY A 266 -20.98 4.93 44.38
C GLY A 266 -20.27 5.97 43.51
N PHE A 267 -20.98 6.75 42.71
CA PHE A 267 -20.35 7.69 41.76
C PHE A 267 -20.15 9.06 42.42
N ARG A 268 -18.90 9.52 42.49
CA ARG A 268 -18.59 10.90 42.93
C ARG A 268 -18.39 11.80 41.72
N VAL A 269 -19.20 12.83 41.59
CA VAL A 269 -19.12 13.79 40.49
C VAL A 269 -19.31 15.20 41.03
N SER A 270 -18.78 16.20 40.34
CA SER A 270 -19.07 17.61 40.68
C SER A 270 -19.85 18.22 39.53
N THR A 271 -21.17 18.29 39.66
CA THR A 271 -22.05 18.91 38.66
C THR A 271 -21.71 20.39 38.44
N PHE A 272 -21.20 21.05 39.47
CA PHE A 272 -20.68 22.40 39.39
C PHE A 272 -19.48 22.49 38.43
N TYR A 273 -18.47 21.63 38.61
CA TYR A 273 -17.17 21.77 37.96
C TYR A 273 -16.99 20.94 36.67
N ASP A 274 -17.51 19.71 36.62
CA ASP A 274 -17.32 18.78 35.51
C ASP A 274 -17.99 19.27 34.21
N LEU A 275 -19.10 20.00 34.33
CA LEU A 275 -19.82 20.57 33.19
C LEU A 275 -18.98 21.68 32.50
N PRO A 276 -18.48 22.73 33.21
CA PRO A 276 -17.47 23.64 32.67
C PRO A 276 -16.24 22.95 32.07
N VAL A 277 -15.73 21.89 32.71
CA VAL A 277 -14.58 21.12 32.23
C VAL A 277 -14.85 20.51 30.86
N PHE A 278 -16.00 19.85 30.67
CA PHE A 278 -16.37 19.24 29.39
C PHE A 278 -16.41 20.28 28.25
N TYR A 279 -17.13 21.40 28.44
CA TYR A 279 -17.24 22.44 27.42
C TYR A 279 -15.90 23.13 27.15
N ALA A 280 -15.10 23.37 28.19
CA ALA A 280 -13.78 23.98 28.03
C ALA A 280 -12.84 23.06 27.23
N PHE A 281 -12.90 21.75 27.44
CA PHE A 281 -12.08 20.78 26.69
C PHE A 281 -12.41 20.73 25.20
N LEU A 282 -13.63 21.07 24.78
CA LEU A 282 -13.98 21.17 23.36
C LEU A 282 -13.19 22.26 22.62
N SER A 283 -12.69 23.28 23.33
CA SER A 283 -11.85 24.34 22.74
C SER A 283 -10.51 23.82 22.19
N VAL A 284 -10.12 22.61 22.57
CA VAL A 284 -8.81 22.00 22.29
C VAL A 284 -8.81 21.22 20.96
N VAL A 285 -10.00 20.85 20.51
CA VAL A 285 -10.25 20.02 19.33
C VAL A 285 -9.56 20.52 18.05
N PRO A 286 -9.60 21.83 17.71
CA PRO A 286 -8.96 22.35 16.50
C PRO A 286 -7.43 22.13 16.48
N THR A 287 -6.78 22.21 17.64
CA THR A 287 -5.34 21.97 17.75
C THR A 287 -4.99 20.51 17.56
N LEU A 288 -5.80 19.57 18.06
CA LEU A 288 -5.56 18.14 17.82
C LEU A 288 -5.58 17.81 16.31
N VAL A 289 -6.55 18.37 15.59
CA VAL A 289 -6.66 18.19 14.13
C VAL A 289 -5.48 18.84 13.42
N THR A 290 -5.20 20.10 13.75
CA THR A 290 -4.14 20.88 13.09
C THR A 290 -2.76 20.27 13.40
N PHE A 291 -2.54 19.73 14.60
CA PHE A 291 -1.30 19.08 15.00
C PHE A 291 -1.03 17.83 14.16
N VAL A 292 -2.04 16.97 13.97
CA VAL A 292 -1.91 15.79 13.11
C VAL A 292 -1.58 16.20 11.68
N VAL A 293 -2.29 17.18 11.11
CA VAL A 293 -2.01 17.70 9.76
C VAL A 293 -0.57 18.20 9.68
N SER A 294 -0.22 19.16 10.53
CA SER A 294 1.06 19.85 10.55
C SER A 294 2.25 18.90 10.72
N VAL A 295 2.14 17.94 11.66
CA VAL A 295 3.19 16.95 11.89
C VAL A 295 3.34 16.02 10.69
N GLU A 296 2.24 15.51 10.13
CA GLU A 296 2.27 14.50 9.06
C GLU A 296 2.63 15.08 7.69
N THR A 297 2.22 16.31 7.38
CA THR A 297 2.42 16.92 6.06
C THR A 297 3.67 17.78 5.97
N SER A 298 4.05 18.49 7.04
CA SER A 298 5.18 19.44 7.03
C SER A 298 6.38 18.93 7.83
N PHE A 299 6.22 18.68 9.13
CA PHE A 299 7.36 18.40 10.02
C PHE A 299 8.00 17.03 9.77
N TYR A 300 7.20 15.97 9.65
CA TYR A 300 7.70 14.59 9.53
C TYR A 300 8.56 14.38 8.28
N GLU A 301 8.25 15.10 7.18
CA GLU A 301 9.07 15.08 5.97
C GLU A 301 10.49 15.59 6.24
N LYS A 302 10.60 16.79 6.82
CA LYS A 302 11.91 17.40 7.13
C LYS A 302 12.67 16.60 8.19
N PHE A 303 11.94 16.05 9.17
CA PHE A 303 12.50 15.12 10.15
C PHE A 303 13.11 13.90 9.48
N ARG A 304 12.39 13.24 8.54
CA ARG A 304 12.91 12.08 7.81
C ARG A 304 14.12 12.43 6.95
N ILE A 305 14.12 13.58 6.31
CA ILE A 305 15.26 14.04 5.51
C ILE A 305 16.52 14.20 6.38
N TYR A 306 16.42 14.84 7.54
CA TYR A 306 17.55 14.97 8.47
C TYR A 306 18.10 13.59 8.88
N TYR A 307 17.25 12.66 9.34
CA TYR A 307 17.72 11.33 9.74
C TYR A 307 18.18 10.46 8.58
N LYS A 308 17.65 10.65 7.37
CA LYS A 308 18.15 10.00 6.16
C LYS A 308 19.60 10.42 5.88
N GLN A 309 19.91 11.71 5.98
CA GLN A 309 21.29 12.19 5.84
C GLN A 309 22.21 11.63 6.93
N VAL A 310 21.71 11.45 8.15
CA VAL A 310 22.48 10.82 9.26
C VAL A 310 22.80 9.35 8.95
N ILE A 311 21.83 8.58 8.42
CA ILE A 311 21.94 7.12 8.26
C ILE A 311 22.65 6.74 6.96
N GLU A 312 22.37 7.43 5.86
CA GLU A 312 22.84 7.07 4.50
C GLU A 312 24.14 7.78 4.08
N GLY A 313 24.85 8.44 5.01
CA GLY A 313 26.18 9.01 4.76
C GLY A 313 26.19 10.40 4.12
N GLY A 314 25.29 11.29 4.54
CA GLY A 314 25.24 12.69 4.09
C GLY A 314 26.44 13.52 4.57
N THR A 315 26.78 14.60 3.84
CA THR A 315 27.87 15.50 4.26
C THR A 315 27.44 16.33 5.48
N TYR A 316 28.40 16.80 6.28
CA TYR A 316 28.11 17.69 7.43
C TYR A 316 27.31 18.94 7.02
N GLN A 317 27.55 19.48 5.82
CA GLN A 317 26.81 20.64 5.30
C GLN A 317 25.35 20.29 5.01
N ASP A 318 25.09 19.13 4.39
CA ASP A 318 23.73 18.66 4.09
C ASP A 318 22.96 18.37 5.38
N MET A 319 23.62 17.73 6.36
CA MET A 319 23.06 17.48 7.69
C MET A 319 22.73 18.78 8.43
N LYS A 320 23.64 19.75 8.42
CA LYS A 320 23.42 21.06 9.06
C LYS A 320 22.27 21.82 8.39
N ARG A 321 22.16 21.75 7.07
CA ARG A 321 21.07 22.37 6.32
C ARG A 321 19.72 21.71 6.64
N ALA A 322 19.66 20.38 6.57
CA ALA A 322 18.46 19.61 6.90
C ALA A 322 18.02 19.83 8.35
N LYS A 323 18.97 19.93 9.29
CA LYS A 323 18.71 20.28 10.70
C LYS A 323 18.04 21.65 10.82
N VAL A 324 18.63 22.70 10.22
CA VAL A 324 18.09 24.06 10.30
C VAL A 324 16.71 24.15 9.65
N GLU A 325 16.52 23.48 8.51
CA GLU A 325 15.23 23.43 7.82
C GLU A 325 14.17 22.73 8.67
N MET A 326 14.48 21.57 9.24
CA MET A 326 13.59 20.85 10.15
C MET A 326 13.23 21.71 11.38
N GLN A 327 14.20 22.38 12.00
CA GLN A 327 13.96 23.27 13.15
C GLN A 327 13.09 24.46 12.78
N ARG A 328 13.35 25.08 11.62
CA ARG A 328 12.56 26.22 11.14
C ARG A 328 11.13 25.82 10.87
N THR A 329 10.92 24.72 10.14
CA THR A 329 9.59 24.18 9.85
C THR A 329 8.87 23.85 11.15
N LEU A 330 9.51 23.15 12.09
CA LEU A 330 8.91 22.84 13.39
C LEU A 330 8.44 24.09 14.14
N MET A 331 9.26 25.15 14.20
CA MET A 331 8.86 26.39 14.87
C MET A 331 7.74 27.13 14.14
N GLN A 332 7.74 27.14 12.81
CA GLN A 332 6.67 27.74 12.00
C GLN A 332 5.33 27.05 12.25
N GLU A 333 5.35 25.72 12.22
CA GLU A 333 4.18 24.88 12.45
C GLU A 333 3.63 25.02 13.88
N ILE A 334 4.49 25.07 14.90
CA ILE A 334 4.07 25.30 16.29
C ILE A 334 3.49 26.70 16.47
N SER A 335 4.10 27.73 15.88
CA SER A 335 3.55 29.10 15.95
C SER A 335 2.15 29.16 15.34
N PHE A 336 1.96 28.55 14.17
CA PHE A 336 0.65 28.45 13.53
C PHE A 336 -0.37 27.72 14.40
N LEU A 337 0.01 26.59 15.01
CA LEU A 337 -0.84 25.87 15.96
C LEU A 337 -1.26 26.75 17.15
N MET A 338 -0.33 27.51 17.71
CA MET A 338 -0.60 28.43 18.82
C MET A 338 -1.55 29.57 18.40
N GLU A 339 -1.39 30.12 17.21
CA GLU A 339 -2.27 31.15 16.64
C GLU A 339 -3.71 30.62 16.45
N VAL A 340 -3.85 29.43 15.87
CA VAL A 340 -5.15 28.77 15.70
C VAL A 340 -5.79 28.50 17.06
N GLN A 341 -5.05 27.93 18.01
CA GLN A 341 -5.59 27.64 19.34
C GLN A 341 -6.01 28.92 20.07
N LEU A 342 -5.23 30.01 19.95
CA LEU A 342 -5.57 31.29 20.56
C LEU A 342 -6.89 31.85 19.98
N PHE A 343 -7.07 31.79 18.66
CA PHE A 343 -8.31 32.19 18.01
C PHE A 343 -9.52 31.41 18.55
N PHE A 344 -9.43 30.08 18.61
CA PHE A 344 -10.51 29.24 19.13
C PHE A 344 -10.74 29.43 20.63
N THR A 345 -9.69 29.73 21.41
CA THR A 345 -9.78 30.05 22.84
C THR A 345 -10.59 31.34 23.06
N ILE A 346 -10.28 32.40 22.32
CA ILE A 346 -11.01 33.68 22.38
C ILE A 346 -12.47 33.47 21.94
N MET A 347 -12.69 32.70 20.87
CA MET A 347 -14.03 32.38 20.38
C MET A 347 -14.83 31.57 21.41
N SER A 348 -14.22 30.56 22.04
CA SER A 348 -14.86 29.76 23.08
C SER A 348 -15.26 30.59 24.30
N ILE A 349 -14.42 31.55 24.73
CA ILE A 349 -14.77 32.48 25.81
C ILE A 349 -15.95 33.38 25.38
N ALA A 350 -15.88 34.00 24.20
CA ALA A 350 -16.92 34.90 23.72
C ALA A 350 -18.28 34.20 23.54
N VAL A 351 -18.27 33.00 22.95
CA VAL A 351 -19.46 32.15 22.78
C VAL A 351 -19.94 31.66 24.14
N GLY A 352 -19.03 31.21 25.00
CA GLY A 352 -19.34 30.69 26.33
C GLY A 352 -20.06 31.70 27.21
N MET A 353 -19.53 32.92 27.30
CA MET A 353 -20.14 34.01 28.06
C MET A 353 -21.56 34.35 27.61
N LYS A 354 -21.86 34.19 26.31
CA LYS A 354 -23.19 34.51 25.75
C LYS A 354 -24.19 33.37 25.88
N PHE A 355 -23.78 32.14 25.58
CA PHE A 355 -24.69 31.01 25.39
C PHE A 355 -24.75 30.07 26.60
N LEU A 356 -23.70 29.94 27.41
CA LEU A 356 -23.73 29.04 28.57
C LEU A 356 -24.78 29.44 29.61
N PRO A 357 -25.00 30.74 29.94
CA PRO A 357 -26.09 31.14 30.83
C PRO A 357 -27.48 30.76 30.30
N GLN A 358 -27.66 30.72 28.97
CA GLN A 358 -28.94 30.40 28.33
C GLN A 358 -29.29 28.90 28.46
N ILE A 359 -28.28 28.04 28.61
CA ILE A 359 -28.46 26.59 28.77
C ILE A 359 -28.39 26.16 30.25
N GLY A 360 -28.38 27.11 31.19
CA GLY A 360 -28.50 26.84 32.63
C GLY A 360 -27.20 26.94 33.44
N PHE A 361 -26.11 27.48 32.89
CA PHE A 361 -24.90 27.72 33.70
C PHE A 361 -25.08 28.89 34.66
N SER A 362 -24.62 28.71 35.90
CA SER A 362 -24.46 29.81 36.85
C SER A 362 -23.29 30.72 36.46
N ILE A 363 -23.28 31.95 36.99
CA ILE A 363 -22.18 32.91 36.76
C ILE A 363 -20.84 32.32 37.21
N ALA A 364 -20.79 31.67 38.37
CA ALA A 364 -19.59 31.03 38.89
C ALA A 364 -19.09 29.89 37.96
N GLN A 365 -20.00 29.12 37.34
CA GLN A 365 -19.63 28.10 36.35
C GLN A 365 -19.09 28.70 35.05
N VAL A 366 -19.58 29.87 34.64
CA VAL A 366 -19.04 30.61 33.49
C VAL A 366 -17.64 31.15 33.81
N ASP A 367 -17.40 31.63 35.03
CA ASP A 367 -16.08 32.07 35.46
C ASP A 367 -15.08 30.91 35.50
N ALA A 368 -15.49 29.77 36.06
CA ALA A 368 -14.71 28.54 36.03
C ALA A 368 -14.42 28.09 34.59
N PHE A 369 -15.42 28.12 33.70
CA PHE A 369 -15.26 27.80 32.29
C PHE A 369 -14.22 28.71 31.60
N ASN A 370 -14.26 30.02 31.84
CA ASN A 370 -13.32 30.97 31.23
C ASN A 370 -11.87 30.68 31.65
N LEU A 371 -11.63 30.42 32.94
CA LEU A 371 -10.31 30.05 33.45
C LEU A 371 -9.86 28.68 32.93
N LEU A 372 -10.77 27.71 32.83
CA LEU A 372 -10.50 26.39 32.26
C LEU A 372 -10.13 26.46 30.78
N VAL A 373 -10.82 27.28 29.98
CA VAL A 373 -10.50 27.47 28.55
C VAL A 373 -9.08 28.01 28.38
N LEU A 374 -8.67 28.98 29.21
CA LEU A 374 -7.29 29.47 29.24
C LEU A 374 -6.30 28.40 29.72
N GLY A 375 -6.68 27.61 30.72
CA GLY A 375 -5.86 26.50 31.21
C GLY A 375 -5.63 25.44 30.14
N TYR A 376 -6.69 25.08 29.42
CA TYR A 376 -6.64 24.12 28.32
C TYR A 376 -5.86 24.63 27.11
N PHE A 377 -5.89 25.94 26.83
CA PHE A 377 -5.00 26.58 25.85
C PHE A 377 -3.52 26.32 26.17
N LEU A 378 -3.09 26.52 27.42
CA LEU A 378 -1.71 26.28 27.83
C LEU A 378 -1.38 24.78 27.87
N PHE A 379 -2.30 23.97 28.36
CA PHE A 379 -2.17 22.52 28.44
C PHE A 379 -1.95 21.90 27.06
N ILE A 380 -2.73 22.27 26.05
CA ILE A 380 -2.62 21.62 24.73
C ILE A 380 -1.32 21.97 24.03
N ILE A 381 -0.82 23.20 24.19
CA ILE A 381 0.48 23.60 23.66
C ILE A 381 1.59 22.80 24.36
N MET A 382 1.50 22.65 25.69
CA MET A 382 2.43 21.79 26.44
C MET A 382 2.35 20.34 25.94
N PHE A 383 1.15 19.79 25.76
CA PHE A 383 0.91 18.44 25.27
C PHE A 383 1.55 18.22 23.89
N VAL A 384 1.39 19.17 22.96
CA VAL A 384 2.04 19.17 21.64
C VAL A 384 3.56 19.12 21.78
N PHE A 385 4.16 19.95 22.64
CA PHE A 385 5.60 19.92 22.88
C PHE A 385 6.08 18.56 23.46
N LEU A 386 5.34 17.97 24.39
CA LEU A 386 5.66 16.66 24.94
C LEU A 386 5.61 15.57 23.87
N HIS A 387 4.65 15.62 22.95
CA HIS A 387 4.58 14.69 21.81
C HIS A 387 5.76 14.86 20.86
N ILE A 388 6.17 16.09 20.55
CA ILE A 388 7.35 16.35 19.71
C ILE A 388 8.63 15.87 20.41
N LEU A 389 8.77 16.05 21.73
CA LEU A 389 9.89 15.51 22.49
C LEU A 389 9.95 13.97 22.41
N MET A 390 8.80 13.30 22.36
CA MET A 390 8.74 11.85 22.12
C MET A 390 9.22 11.46 20.71
N TYR A 391 9.03 12.30 19.68
CA TYR A 391 9.62 12.07 18.35
C TYR A 391 11.16 12.09 18.39
N PHE A 392 11.76 12.90 19.27
CA PHE A 392 13.21 12.95 19.51
C PHE A 392 13.70 11.94 20.56
N ASP A 393 12.86 10.99 20.98
CA ASP A 393 13.13 9.98 22.04
C ASP A 393 13.54 10.58 23.41
N ASP A 394 13.14 11.82 23.73
CA ASP A 394 13.47 12.48 25.01
C ASP A 394 12.54 12.04 26.17
N ARG A 395 12.50 10.74 26.43
CA ARG A 395 11.61 10.14 27.44
C ARG A 395 11.82 10.67 28.86
N LYS A 396 13.05 11.06 29.22
CA LYS A 396 13.34 11.60 30.56
C LYS A 396 12.74 12.99 30.77
N GLY A 397 12.88 13.87 29.78
CA GLY A 397 12.27 15.20 29.82
C GLY A 397 10.75 15.09 29.91
N VAL A 398 10.16 14.25 29.07
CA VAL A 398 8.70 14.02 29.04
C VAL A 398 8.18 13.47 30.37
N LEU A 399 8.86 12.48 30.96
CA LEU A 399 8.49 11.94 32.26
C LEU A 399 8.53 13.01 33.36
N MET A 400 9.60 13.83 33.41
CA MET A 400 9.74 14.89 34.40
C MET A 400 8.61 15.92 34.31
N ILE A 401 8.32 16.40 33.09
CA ILE A 401 7.32 17.45 32.89
C ILE A 401 5.89 16.92 33.11
N SER A 402 5.57 15.71 32.63
CA SER A 402 4.26 15.10 32.89
C SER A 402 4.02 14.82 34.38
N SER A 403 5.04 14.35 35.11
CA SER A 403 4.97 14.18 36.57
C SER A 403 4.76 15.51 37.28
N LEU A 404 5.50 16.55 36.86
CA LEU A 404 5.37 17.91 37.38
C LEU A 404 3.95 18.44 37.17
N PHE A 405 3.41 18.25 35.97
CA PHE A 405 2.06 18.70 35.62
C PHE A 405 1.00 18.01 36.48
N VAL A 406 1.00 16.68 36.58
CA VAL A 406 0.04 15.93 37.41
C VAL A 406 0.10 16.39 38.87
N PHE A 407 1.31 16.52 39.42
CA PHE A 407 1.51 16.96 40.80
C PHE A 407 1.02 18.40 41.03
N LEU A 408 1.44 19.34 40.19
CA LEU A 408 1.01 20.74 40.30
C LEU A 408 -0.49 20.88 40.08
N ASN A 409 -1.05 20.15 39.13
CA ASN A 409 -2.48 20.22 38.84
C ASN A 409 -3.31 19.71 40.03
N ALA A 410 -2.88 18.65 40.71
CA ALA A 410 -3.53 18.18 41.94
C ALA A 410 -3.43 19.20 43.08
N VAL A 411 -2.22 19.67 43.38
CA VAL A 411 -1.95 20.55 44.53
C VAL A 411 -2.55 21.94 44.33
N LEU A 412 -2.34 22.56 43.17
CA LEU A 412 -2.85 23.91 42.90
C LEU A 412 -4.37 23.91 42.79
N THR A 413 -4.98 22.87 42.22
CA THR A 413 -6.45 22.75 42.22
C THR A 413 -6.99 22.66 43.64
N TYR A 414 -6.38 21.83 44.50
CA TYR A 414 -6.79 21.71 45.90
C TYR A 414 -6.69 23.05 46.65
N VAL A 415 -5.60 23.80 46.45
CA VAL A 415 -5.42 25.13 47.04
C VAL A 415 -6.43 26.14 46.48
N CYS A 416 -6.68 26.14 45.17
CA CYS A 416 -7.60 27.08 44.52
C CYS A 416 -9.06 26.87 44.93
N ILE A 417 -9.48 25.63 45.22
CA ILE A 417 -10.81 25.35 45.79
C ILE A 417 -10.99 26.08 47.14
N GLN A 418 -9.94 26.15 47.97
CA GLN A 418 -10.00 26.85 49.27
C GLN A 418 -9.98 28.38 49.13
N LEU A 419 -9.62 28.89 47.95
CA LEU A 419 -9.54 30.31 47.65
C LEU A 419 -10.72 30.80 46.79
N ASP A 420 -11.75 29.97 46.62
CA ASP A 420 -12.92 30.24 45.77
C ASP A 420 -12.55 30.67 44.34
N SER A 421 -11.47 30.10 43.79
CA SER A 421 -10.94 30.44 42.47
C SER A 421 -10.90 29.23 41.54
N ASP A 422 -12.09 28.80 41.13
CA ASP A 422 -12.27 27.59 40.34
C ASP A 422 -11.58 27.66 38.97
N GLY A 423 -10.89 26.60 38.59
CA GLY A 423 -10.16 26.51 37.31
C GLY A 423 -8.79 27.21 37.28
N LEU A 424 -8.48 28.10 38.23
CA LEU A 424 -7.17 28.77 38.31
C LEU A 424 -6.01 27.79 38.54
N GLY A 425 -6.25 26.72 39.31
CA GLY A 425 -5.24 25.68 39.58
C GLY A 425 -4.73 25.00 38.30
N MET A 426 -5.65 24.62 37.41
CA MET A 426 -5.34 24.04 36.10
C MET A 426 -4.56 25.03 35.21
N LEU A 427 -4.94 26.32 35.22
CA LEU A 427 -4.24 27.37 34.48
C LEU A 427 -2.78 27.51 34.93
N LEU A 428 -2.54 27.63 36.23
CA LEU A 428 -1.20 27.80 36.80
C LEU A 428 -0.33 26.55 36.61
N ALA A 429 -0.89 25.37 36.83
CA ALA A 429 -0.19 24.10 36.60
C ALA A 429 0.25 23.94 35.14
N SER A 430 -0.65 24.28 34.20
CA SER A 430 -0.39 24.23 32.76
C SER A 430 0.67 25.27 32.35
N LEU A 431 0.62 26.50 32.90
CA LEU A 431 1.61 27.55 32.62
C LEU A 431 3.02 27.13 33.02
N ILE A 432 3.20 26.68 34.26
CA ILE A 432 4.51 26.27 34.79
C ILE A 432 5.07 25.10 33.98
N SER A 433 4.22 24.13 33.66
CA SER A 433 4.62 22.93 32.91
C SER A 433 4.92 23.25 31.44
N LEU A 434 4.20 24.19 30.83
CA LEU A 434 4.48 24.70 29.48
C LEU A 434 5.85 25.39 29.42
N LEU A 435 6.18 26.25 30.39
CA LEU A 435 7.50 26.90 30.45
C LEU A 435 8.62 25.87 30.54
N ALA A 436 8.44 24.81 31.35
CA ALA A 436 9.38 23.70 31.43
C ALA A 436 9.49 22.94 30.10
N ALA A 437 8.38 22.71 29.40
CA ALA A 437 8.36 22.05 28.09
C ALA A 437 9.08 22.87 27.01
N ILE A 438 8.83 24.18 26.94
CA ILE A 438 9.51 25.11 26.03
C ILE A 438 11.03 25.11 26.30
N ALA A 439 11.44 25.24 27.55
CA ALA A 439 12.85 25.20 27.92
C ALA A 439 13.50 23.87 27.49
N ARG A 440 12.79 22.75 27.68
CA ARG A 440 13.30 21.43 27.31
C ARG A 440 13.42 21.23 25.80
N ILE A 441 12.43 21.62 25.01
CA ILE A 441 12.48 21.44 23.56
C ILE A 441 13.54 22.32 22.91
N LEU A 442 13.70 23.57 23.35
CA LEU A 442 14.78 24.44 22.87
C LEU A 442 16.15 23.83 23.21
N PHE A 443 16.30 23.24 24.40
CA PHE A 443 17.50 22.53 24.79
C PHE A 443 17.79 21.30 23.90
N VAL A 444 16.78 20.46 23.65
CA VAL A 444 16.92 19.26 22.80
C VAL A 444 17.23 19.64 21.36
N LEU A 445 16.51 20.61 20.78
CA LEU A 445 16.75 21.05 19.40
C LEU A 445 18.16 21.64 19.22
N ARG A 446 18.62 22.48 20.16
CA ARG A 446 19.98 23.05 20.10
C ARG A 446 21.05 21.96 20.11
N ASN A 447 20.84 20.91 20.90
CA ASN A 447 21.79 19.82 21.12
C ASN A 447 21.46 18.54 20.33
N ILE A 448 20.62 18.62 19.29
CA ILE A 448 20.09 17.43 18.61
C ILE A 448 21.20 16.54 18.05
N ASP A 449 22.28 17.10 17.51
CA ASP A 449 23.38 16.31 16.96
C ASP A 449 24.05 15.45 18.04
N TYR A 450 24.20 15.98 19.26
CA TYR A 450 24.71 15.22 20.40
C TYR A 450 23.75 14.08 20.77
N TYR A 451 22.44 14.36 20.80
CA TYR A 451 21.44 13.33 21.07
C TYR A 451 21.44 12.24 20.00
N THR A 452 21.55 12.60 18.72
CA THR A 452 21.56 11.67 17.59
C THR A 452 22.80 10.76 17.60
N PHE A 453 24.00 11.32 17.80
CA PHE A 453 25.26 10.59 17.64
C PHE A 453 25.84 10.03 18.94
N CYS A 454 25.74 10.78 20.04
CA CYS A 454 26.54 10.51 21.25
C CYS A 454 25.76 9.79 22.35
N THR A 455 24.43 9.67 22.25
CA THR A 455 23.62 9.05 23.32
C THR A 455 23.41 7.55 23.15
N GLN A 456 23.89 6.96 22.05
CA GLN A 456 23.86 5.51 21.87
C GLN A 456 24.90 4.83 22.79
N PRO A 457 24.50 3.85 23.61
CA PRO A 457 25.43 3.20 24.51
C PRO A 457 26.45 2.35 23.72
N ILE A 458 27.71 2.80 23.69
CA ILE A 458 28.86 2.09 23.07
C ILE A 458 29.06 0.70 23.69
N HIS A 459 28.64 0.50 24.95
CA HIS A 459 28.60 -0.79 25.63
C HIS A 459 27.26 -0.99 26.34
N ARG A 460 26.61 -2.14 26.07
CA ARG A 460 25.38 -2.57 26.75
C ARG A 460 25.71 -3.04 28.18
N ARG A 461 25.97 -2.11 29.10
CA ARG A 461 26.06 -2.47 30.53
C ARG A 461 24.67 -2.89 31.01
N SER A 462 24.52 -4.17 31.33
CA SER A 462 23.38 -4.71 32.07
C SER A 462 23.37 -4.09 33.48
N LYS A 463 22.86 -2.86 33.61
CA LYS A 463 22.49 -2.33 34.93
C LYS A 463 21.17 -2.97 35.30
N SER A 464 21.24 -3.99 36.16
CA SER A 464 20.10 -4.48 36.92
C SER A 464 19.48 -3.30 37.67
N SER A 465 18.38 -2.77 37.13
CA SER A 465 17.56 -1.79 37.82
C SER A 465 16.95 -2.46 39.05
N LYS A 466 17.00 -1.83 40.22
CA LYS A 466 16.33 -2.32 41.44
C LYS A 466 14.80 -2.49 41.21
N LEU A 467 14.22 -1.73 40.28
CA LEU A 467 12.82 -1.86 39.84
C LEU A 467 12.57 -3.14 39.02
N ALA A 468 13.60 -3.68 38.36
CA ALA A 468 13.53 -4.93 37.59
C ALA A 468 13.45 -6.18 38.49
N ARG A 469 13.85 -6.08 39.77
CA ARG A 469 13.67 -7.17 40.76
C ARG A 469 12.23 -7.27 41.26
N LEU A 470 11.46 -6.18 41.26
CA LEU A 470 10.02 -6.22 41.61
C LEU A 470 9.15 -6.74 40.45
N THR A 471 9.54 -6.51 39.19
CA THR A 471 8.72 -6.75 37.99
C THR A 471 9.01 -8.08 37.27
N GLY A 472 9.78 -8.97 37.90
CA GLY A 472 10.23 -10.24 37.29
C GLY A 472 9.18 -11.36 37.24
N LYS A 473 8.08 -11.24 37.99
CA LYS A 473 6.99 -12.22 38.03
C LYS A 473 5.73 -11.60 37.42
N PRO A 474 4.99 -12.29 36.52
CA PRO A 474 3.78 -11.75 35.87
C PRO A 474 2.73 -11.27 36.90
N GLY A 475 2.65 -11.89 38.08
CA GLY A 475 1.78 -11.45 39.18
C GLY A 475 2.14 -10.08 39.78
N ALA A 476 3.39 -9.61 39.68
CA ALA A 476 3.78 -8.29 40.17
C ALA A 476 3.40 -7.15 39.21
N ILE A 477 3.17 -7.44 37.92
CA ILE A 477 2.69 -6.48 36.93
C ILE A 477 1.19 -6.24 37.13
N VAL A 478 0.41 -7.33 37.30
CA VAL A 478 -0.98 -7.24 37.78
C VAL A 478 -1.00 -6.52 39.12
N GLY A 479 -0.07 -6.84 40.02
CA GLY A 479 0.11 -6.13 41.28
C GLY A 479 0.37 -4.63 41.13
N ILE A 480 1.16 -4.15 40.16
CA ILE A 480 1.41 -2.71 39.94
C ILE A 480 0.22 -2.03 39.26
N ILE A 481 -0.43 -2.66 38.28
CA ILE A 481 -1.65 -2.14 37.63
C ILE A 481 -2.78 -2.05 38.67
N VAL A 482 -2.93 -3.10 39.47
CA VAL A 482 -3.86 -3.14 40.60
C VAL A 482 -3.42 -2.16 41.68
N LEU A 483 -2.13 -2.00 42.06
CA LEU A 483 -1.69 -1.00 43.06
C LEU A 483 -1.94 0.42 42.58
N SER A 484 -1.74 0.70 41.29
CA SER A 484 -2.06 1.99 40.67
C SER A 484 -3.57 2.26 40.73
N ALA A 485 -4.39 1.21 40.62
CA ALA A 485 -5.84 1.27 40.75
C ALA A 485 -6.35 1.17 42.21
N SER A 486 -5.59 0.59 43.14
CA SER A 486 -5.98 0.33 44.54
C SER A 486 -5.37 1.32 45.54
N ILE A 487 -4.39 2.13 45.12
CA ILE A 487 -4.12 3.43 45.77
C ILE A 487 -5.32 4.38 45.58
N LEU A 488 -6.22 4.10 44.62
CA LEU A 488 -7.49 4.79 44.40
C LEU A 488 -8.73 4.00 44.89
N SER A 489 -8.58 2.76 45.38
CA SER A 489 -9.69 1.90 45.82
C SER A 489 -9.20 0.83 46.82
N GLY A 490 -9.58 1.00 48.10
CA GLY A 490 -9.00 0.29 49.25
C GLY A 490 -9.31 -1.22 49.38
N CYS A 491 -8.32 -1.89 49.98
CA CYS A 491 -8.13 -3.28 50.44
C CYS A 491 -9.31 -4.22 50.77
N THR A 492 -9.08 -5.53 50.50
CA THR A 492 -9.29 -6.78 51.33
C THR A 492 -9.90 -7.92 50.48
N SER A 493 -9.89 -9.24 50.80
CA SER A 493 -8.95 -10.19 51.43
C SER A 493 -9.37 -11.63 51.00
N ALA A 494 -8.39 -12.45 50.57
CA ALA A 494 -8.37 -13.87 50.15
C ALA A 494 -9.40 -14.92 50.69
N VAL A 495 -9.70 -15.99 49.91
CA VAL A 495 -9.25 -17.42 50.04
C VAL A 495 -10.12 -18.42 49.20
N ASN A 496 -9.43 -19.31 48.43
CA ASN A 496 -9.68 -20.71 47.95
C ASN A 496 -11.10 -21.23 47.55
N ASP A 497 -11.33 -22.24 46.67
CA ASP A 497 -10.52 -23.31 46.06
C ASP A 497 -11.21 -23.91 44.79
N SER A 498 -10.38 -24.41 43.87
CA SER A 498 -10.47 -25.54 42.91
C SER A 498 -11.79 -26.15 42.35
N ALA A 499 -11.82 -26.33 41.01
CA ALA A 499 -12.12 -27.57 40.21
C ALA A 499 -12.57 -27.17 38.77
N ALA A 500 -11.77 -27.34 37.71
CA ALA A 500 -11.40 -28.54 36.94
C ALA A 500 -12.48 -29.05 35.95
N SER A 501 -12.08 -29.05 34.66
CA SER A 501 -12.57 -29.85 33.51
C SER A 501 -13.99 -29.51 32.99
N THR A 502 -14.30 -29.50 31.68
CA THR A 502 -13.80 -30.35 30.59
C THR A 502 -14.01 -29.66 29.24
N GLU A 503 -13.11 -29.98 28.31
CA GLU A 503 -13.14 -29.68 26.87
C GLU A 503 -14.45 -30.08 26.19
N GLN A 504 -14.89 -29.26 25.23
CA GLN A 504 -15.70 -29.73 24.11
C GLN A 504 -15.15 -29.14 22.80
N LYS A 505 -14.52 -30.02 22.03
CA LYS A 505 -14.32 -29.90 20.58
C LYS A 505 -15.68 -29.68 19.91
N VAL A 506 -15.80 -28.63 19.11
CA VAL A 506 -16.81 -28.58 18.04
C VAL A 506 -16.07 -28.25 16.76
N GLU A 507 -16.16 -29.20 15.84
CA GLU A 507 -15.60 -29.19 14.50
C GLU A 507 -16.25 -28.14 13.61
N ALA A 508 -15.46 -27.78 12.60
CA ALA A 508 -15.66 -26.75 11.61
C ALA A 508 -16.99 -26.85 10.86
N SER A 509 -17.61 -25.70 10.65
CA SER A 509 -18.51 -25.46 9.53
C SER A 509 -17.90 -24.39 8.62
N THR A 510 -17.48 -24.83 7.45
CA THR A 510 -16.96 -24.08 6.31
C THR A 510 -18.03 -23.14 5.73
N SER A 511 -17.64 -21.89 5.46
CA SER A 511 -18.36 -21.01 4.53
C SER A 511 -17.42 -19.99 3.84
N ALA A 512 -17.18 -20.26 2.56
CA ALA A 512 -17.12 -19.34 1.42
C ALA A 512 -16.07 -18.21 1.38
N ASP A 513 -14.91 -18.56 0.82
CA ASP A 513 -14.21 -17.93 -0.31
C ASP A 513 -14.62 -16.50 -0.74
N GLN A 514 -13.85 -15.50 -0.30
CA GLN A 514 -13.80 -14.15 -0.89
C GLN A 514 -12.36 -13.61 -0.89
N GLY A 515 -11.44 -14.32 -1.54
CA GLY A 515 -10.03 -13.89 -1.62
C GLY A 515 -9.28 -14.26 -2.90
N THR A 516 -9.96 -14.75 -3.94
CA THR A 516 -9.29 -15.43 -5.08
C THR A 516 -9.11 -14.56 -6.34
N LYS A 517 -10.09 -13.73 -6.71
CA LYS A 517 -10.05 -12.94 -7.97
C LYS A 517 -9.30 -11.60 -7.85
N LEU A 518 -8.60 -11.20 -8.92
CA LEU A 518 -7.98 -9.88 -9.06
C LEU A 518 -9.06 -8.81 -9.26
N ALA A 519 -9.32 -7.99 -8.25
CA ALA A 519 -10.31 -6.92 -8.32
C ALA A 519 -9.61 -5.55 -8.42
N GLU A 520 -9.65 -4.93 -9.61
CA GLU A 520 -9.24 -3.55 -9.81
C GLU A 520 -10.43 -2.58 -9.91
N ASP A 521 -10.19 -1.30 -9.63
CA ASP A 521 -11.21 -0.25 -9.82
C ASP A 521 -11.18 0.32 -11.24
N LYS A 522 -12.04 -0.20 -12.12
CA LYS A 522 -12.18 0.23 -13.52
C LYS A 522 -12.51 1.73 -13.71
N ARG A 523 -13.01 2.42 -12.68
CA ARG A 523 -13.28 3.87 -12.75
C ARG A 523 -12.01 4.69 -12.96
N LEU A 524 -10.84 4.11 -12.72
CA LEU A 524 -9.56 4.74 -13.04
C LEU A 524 -9.47 5.15 -14.51
N TYR A 525 -9.99 4.33 -15.42
CA TYR A 525 -9.94 4.56 -16.88
C TYR A 525 -10.98 5.56 -17.38
N GLU A 526 -12.00 5.91 -16.59
CA GLU A 526 -12.98 6.96 -16.97
C GLU A 526 -12.33 8.34 -17.17
N ARG A 527 -11.09 8.51 -16.69
CA ARG A 527 -10.29 9.72 -16.84
C ARG A 527 -9.42 9.71 -18.09
N ASP A 528 -9.27 8.57 -18.75
CA ASP A 528 -8.49 8.44 -19.97
C ASP A 528 -9.35 8.94 -21.13
N ALA A 529 -8.86 9.99 -21.80
CA ALA A 529 -9.53 10.58 -22.95
C ALA A 529 -8.83 10.10 -24.21
N ASP A 530 -9.34 9.02 -24.79
CA ASP A 530 -8.73 8.25 -25.88
C ASP A 530 -8.41 9.03 -27.16
N ASP A 531 -9.20 10.05 -27.47
CA ASP A 531 -9.02 10.94 -28.62
C ASP A 531 -8.15 12.17 -28.32
N SER A 532 -7.80 12.38 -27.05
CA SER A 532 -7.11 13.58 -26.61
C SER A 532 -5.61 13.52 -26.81
N ILE A 533 -4.99 14.69 -27.02
CA ILE A 533 -3.54 14.85 -27.08
C ILE A 533 -3.11 15.88 -26.04
N LYS A 534 -2.18 15.49 -25.17
CA LYS A 534 -1.52 16.41 -24.23
C LYS A 534 -0.24 16.95 -24.84
N THR A 535 0.03 18.23 -24.66
CA THR A 535 1.28 18.84 -25.17
C THR A 535 2.28 19.01 -24.04
N LEU A 536 3.43 18.35 -24.17
CA LEU A 536 4.54 18.41 -23.22
C LEU A 536 5.69 19.24 -23.77
N TYR A 537 6.21 20.12 -22.94
CA TYR A 537 7.40 20.94 -23.18
C TYR A 537 8.52 20.48 -22.24
N ILE A 538 9.65 20.07 -22.82
CA ILE A 538 10.84 19.63 -22.09
C ILE A 538 11.96 20.62 -22.33
N THR A 539 12.47 21.24 -21.27
CA THR A 539 13.71 22.02 -21.31
C THR A 539 14.84 21.18 -20.73
N VAL A 540 15.79 20.77 -21.57
CA VAL A 540 16.97 20.01 -21.16
C VAL A 540 18.02 20.96 -20.62
N LEU A 541 18.47 20.71 -19.38
CA LEU A 541 19.42 21.59 -18.71
C LEU A 541 20.87 21.13 -18.91
N PRO A 542 21.85 22.05 -18.93
CA PRO A 542 23.26 21.69 -19.03
C PRO A 542 23.74 20.83 -17.86
N ASP A 543 24.60 19.85 -18.15
CA ASP A 543 25.26 19.07 -17.11
C ASP A 543 26.27 19.94 -16.32
N LYS A 544 25.97 20.12 -15.03
CA LYS A 544 26.79 20.87 -14.07
C LYS A 544 27.75 19.97 -13.28
N SER A 545 27.79 18.67 -13.58
CA SER A 545 28.70 17.72 -12.95
C SER A 545 30.16 18.02 -13.30
N LYS A 546 31.08 17.64 -12.42
CA LYS A 546 32.54 17.74 -12.65
C LYS A 546 33.09 16.53 -13.43
N LYS A 547 32.24 15.76 -14.12
CA LYS A 547 32.69 14.59 -14.90
C LYS A 547 33.61 15.06 -16.06
N PRO A 548 34.62 14.25 -16.44
CA PRO A 548 35.52 14.59 -17.55
C PRO A 548 34.77 14.73 -18.88
N THR A 549 33.75 13.89 -19.09
CA THR A 549 32.84 13.94 -20.23
C THR A 549 31.46 14.34 -19.74
N LYS A 550 30.95 15.47 -20.23
CA LYS A 550 29.60 15.96 -19.91
C LYS A 550 28.61 15.35 -20.90
N LEU A 551 27.50 14.83 -20.39
CA LEU A 551 26.41 14.34 -21.22
C LEU A 551 25.57 15.53 -21.70
N ASP A 552 25.40 15.68 -23.00
CA ASP A 552 24.45 16.61 -23.62
C ASP A 552 23.32 15.84 -24.31
N TRP A 553 22.32 16.57 -24.81
CA TRP A 553 21.14 15.98 -25.45
C TRP A 553 21.50 15.15 -26.70
N TYR A 554 22.50 15.61 -27.46
CA TYR A 554 23.05 14.91 -28.61
C TYR A 554 23.68 13.57 -28.24
N GLY A 555 24.44 13.54 -27.14
CA GLY A 555 25.09 12.37 -26.59
C GLY A 555 24.10 11.37 -26.01
N LEU A 556 23.10 11.84 -25.23
CA LEU A 556 22.04 10.98 -24.69
C LEU A 556 21.33 10.23 -25.82
N ASN A 557 20.99 10.91 -26.91
CA ASN A 557 20.31 10.32 -28.08
C ASN A 557 21.17 9.38 -28.93
N ARG A 558 22.43 9.13 -28.55
CA ARG A 558 23.33 8.15 -29.21
C ARG A 558 23.73 6.99 -28.32
N LEU A 559 23.21 6.93 -27.09
CA LEU A 559 23.46 5.80 -26.20
C LEU A 559 22.67 4.56 -26.67
N THR A 560 23.39 3.57 -27.19
CA THR A 560 22.81 2.28 -27.61
C THR A 560 22.86 1.22 -26.52
N ASP A 561 23.67 1.41 -25.47
CA ASP A 561 23.75 0.47 -24.34
C ASP A 561 22.41 0.41 -23.58
N ARG A 562 21.80 -0.78 -23.55
CA ARG A 562 20.53 -1.04 -22.87
C ARG A 562 20.63 -0.95 -21.34
N TYR A 563 21.82 -1.16 -20.78
CA TYR A 563 22.07 -1.10 -19.33
C TYR A 563 22.53 0.29 -18.86
N SER A 564 22.62 1.26 -19.77
CA SER A 564 22.99 2.62 -19.43
C SER A 564 21.94 3.26 -18.51
N GLU A 565 22.41 3.74 -17.36
CA GLU A 565 21.64 4.53 -16.39
C GLU A 565 21.81 6.05 -16.56
N GLU A 566 22.49 6.47 -17.64
CA GLU A 566 22.73 7.88 -17.91
C GLU A 566 21.40 8.63 -18.12
N SER A 567 21.30 9.79 -17.48
CA SER A 567 20.09 10.62 -17.49
C SER A 567 20.43 12.09 -17.39
N MET A 568 19.56 12.94 -17.94
CA MET A 568 19.73 14.40 -17.93
C MET A 568 18.67 15.07 -17.07
N LYS A 569 19.03 16.18 -16.42
CA LYS A 569 18.08 17.00 -15.67
C LYS A 569 17.25 17.85 -16.62
N ILE A 570 15.94 17.87 -16.43
CA ILE A 570 15.01 18.60 -17.30
C ILE A 570 13.98 19.39 -16.49
N ILE A 571 13.37 20.38 -17.16
CA ILE A 571 12.11 20.98 -16.76
C ILE A 571 11.03 20.41 -17.68
N MET A 572 10.10 19.63 -17.13
CA MET A 572 8.91 19.15 -17.82
C MET A 572 7.73 20.06 -17.49
N GLN A 573 7.03 20.52 -18.51
CA GLN A 573 5.87 21.40 -18.40
C GLN A 573 4.79 20.99 -19.40
N GLU A 574 3.54 21.32 -19.11
CA GLU A 574 2.44 21.25 -20.05
C GLU A 574 2.17 22.63 -20.67
N GLY A 575 1.62 22.65 -21.88
CA GLY A 575 1.30 23.90 -22.56
C GLY A 575 0.33 23.74 -23.72
N ASN A 576 0.29 24.76 -24.58
CA ASN A 576 -0.67 24.82 -25.67
C ASN A 576 -0.23 23.97 -26.87
N ALA A 577 -1.18 23.33 -27.55
CA ALA A 577 -0.90 22.50 -28.73
C ALA A 577 -0.35 23.26 -29.97
N ASN A 578 -0.40 24.59 -29.96
CA ASN A 578 0.05 25.43 -31.07
C ASN A 578 1.56 25.77 -31.03
N GLY A 579 2.33 25.19 -30.12
CA GLY A 579 3.76 25.46 -30.02
C GLY A 579 4.12 26.75 -29.26
N SER A 580 3.15 27.49 -28.71
CA SER A 580 3.40 28.76 -28.01
C SER A 580 4.16 28.63 -26.68
N GLY A 581 4.34 27.40 -26.18
CA GLY A 581 5.10 27.11 -24.97
C GLY A 581 4.22 26.67 -23.79
N PRO A 582 4.83 26.54 -22.60
CA PRO A 582 4.13 26.25 -21.35
C PRO A 582 3.02 27.27 -21.06
N ALA A 583 1.88 26.80 -20.55
CA ALA A 583 0.70 27.66 -20.32
C ALA A 583 0.30 27.75 -18.84
N THR A 584 -0.19 28.92 -18.43
CA THR A 584 -0.60 29.20 -17.04
C THR A 584 -1.67 28.21 -16.58
N GLY A 585 -1.51 27.66 -15.37
CA GLY A 585 -2.43 26.69 -14.78
C GLY A 585 -2.19 25.24 -15.19
N MET A 586 -1.27 24.97 -16.13
CA MET A 586 -0.88 23.63 -16.53
C MET A 586 0.32 23.10 -15.74
N PHE A 587 0.54 21.79 -15.77
CA PHE A 587 1.59 21.14 -14.99
C PHE A 587 2.98 21.77 -15.25
N GLY A 588 3.74 22.05 -14.20
CA GLY A 588 5.10 22.57 -14.32
C GLY A 588 5.22 24.02 -14.82
N TYR A 589 4.11 24.75 -15.03
CA TYR A 589 4.19 26.15 -15.44
C TYR A 589 4.97 27.01 -14.43
N GLY A 590 5.81 27.93 -14.93
CA GLY A 590 6.62 28.84 -14.10
C GLY A 590 7.85 28.21 -13.43
N GLN A 591 8.12 26.92 -13.65
CA GLN A 591 9.32 26.27 -13.12
C GLN A 591 10.59 26.75 -13.84
N ASP A 592 11.60 27.13 -13.06
CA ASP A 592 12.91 27.61 -13.53
C ASP A 592 14.07 26.65 -13.19
N LYS A 593 13.76 25.58 -12.46
CA LYS A 593 14.70 24.53 -12.02
C LYS A 593 14.24 23.17 -12.50
N ALA A 594 15.19 22.23 -12.55
CA ALA A 594 14.91 20.85 -12.90
C ALA A 594 13.83 20.27 -11.98
N ASN A 595 12.71 19.86 -12.57
CA ASN A 595 11.62 19.19 -11.87
C ASN A 595 11.56 17.70 -12.27
N ALA A 596 12.36 17.26 -13.24
CA ALA A 596 12.43 15.87 -13.65
C ALA A 596 13.82 15.48 -14.17
N SER A 597 13.98 14.19 -14.44
CA SER A 597 15.11 13.63 -15.19
C SER A 597 14.58 12.85 -16.39
N ILE A 598 15.34 12.85 -17.48
CA ILE A 598 15.03 12.12 -18.70
C ILE A 598 16.15 11.15 -19.05
N SER A 599 15.78 9.97 -19.51
CA SER A 599 16.67 8.90 -19.94
C SER A 599 16.10 8.23 -21.19
N LEU A 600 16.94 7.52 -21.94
CA LEU A 600 16.45 6.70 -23.04
C LEU A 600 15.70 5.46 -22.52
N ARG A 601 14.71 5.02 -23.30
CA ARG A 601 13.87 3.87 -22.99
C ARG A 601 13.94 2.82 -24.10
N GLY A 602 13.78 1.56 -23.69
CA GLY A 602 13.70 0.40 -24.58
C GLY A 602 15.06 -0.24 -24.81
N ASN A 603 15.03 -1.39 -25.48
CA ASN A 603 16.22 -2.08 -25.98
C ASN A 603 16.41 -1.73 -27.46
N THR A 604 15.64 -2.36 -28.35
CA THR A 604 15.67 -2.12 -29.80
C THR A 604 15.34 -0.66 -30.16
N ALA A 605 14.41 -0.03 -29.42
CA ALA A 605 14.03 1.37 -29.65
C ALA A 605 15.19 2.38 -29.48
N ARG A 606 16.31 2.01 -28.84
CA ARG A 606 17.51 2.86 -28.75
C ARG A 606 18.26 2.97 -30.08
N TYR A 607 18.09 2.01 -30.98
CA TYR A 607 18.71 2.04 -32.32
C TYR A 607 17.89 2.87 -33.32
N ALA A 608 16.62 3.17 -33.03
CA ALA A 608 15.76 3.97 -33.90
C ALA A 608 16.23 5.44 -33.97
N SER A 609 16.06 6.08 -35.13
CA SER A 609 16.40 7.51 -35.31
C SER A 609 15.62 8.42 -34.38
N GLN A 610 14.31 8.19 -34.24
CA GLN A 610 13.48 8.85 -33.26
C GLN A 610 13.45 8.01 -31.96
N LYS A 611 13.85 8.62 -30.85
CA LYS A 611 14.05 7.95 -29.57
C LYS A 611 12.79 7.92 -28.72
N SER A 612 12.67 6.88 -27.91
CA SER A 612 11.70 6.80 -26.81
C SER A 612 12.36 7.21 -25.50
N TYR A 613 11.60 7.84 -24.61
CA TYR A 613 12.13 8.42 -23.38
C TYR A 613 11.42 7.90 -22.15
N LYS A 614 12.16 7.78 -21.05
CA LYS A 614 11.62 7.63 -19.71
C LYS A 614 11.88 8.92 -18.94
N ILE A 615 10.82 9.53 -18.45
CA ILE A 615 10.86 10.72 -17.61
C ILE A 615 10.54 10.33 -16.18
N ARG A 616 11.36 10.75 -15.23
CA ARG A 616 11.13 10.57 -13.80
C ARG A 616 11.03 11.93 -13.12
N LEU A 617 9.84 12.26 -12.66
CA LEU A 617 9.56 13.47 -11.88
C LEU A 617 10.25 13.41 -10.52
N THR A 618 10.81 14.54 -10.11
CA THR A 618 11.34 14.75 -8.75
C THR A 618 10.20 14.77 -7.73
N ASP A 619 10.51 14.55 -6.46
CA ASP A 619 9.49 14.52 -5.42
C ASP A 619 8.78 15.87 -5.27
N GLU A 620 9.50 16.96 -5.51
CA GLU A 620 9.05 18.35 -5.44
C GLU A 620 8.15 18.76 -6.63
N ALA A 621 8.28 18.09 -7.78
CA ALA A 621 7.50 18.41 -8.98
C ALA A 621 6.01 18.04 -8.89
N GLY A 622 5.62 17.25 -7.89
CA GLY A 622 4.30 16.63 -7.84
C GLY A 622 4.20 15.38 -8.73
N LEU A 623 2.98 15.05 -9.13
CA LEU A 623 2.66 13.93 -10.03
C LEU A 623 1.98 14.46 -11.28
N TRP A 624 2.26 13.86 -12.42
CA TRP A 624 1.56 14.14 -13.67
C TRP A 624 0.56 13.01 -13.91
N GLN A 625 -0.74 13.33 -13.93
CA GLN A 625 -1.83 12.34 -14.01
C GLN A 625 -1.71 11.18 -12.99
N ASP A 626 -1.35 11.51 -11.74
CA ASP A 626 -1.07 10.56 -10.64
C ASP A 626 0.15 9.66 -10.88
N GLN A 627 0.99 9.95 -11.88
CA GLN A 627 2.19 9.20 -12.22
C GLN A 627 3.47 9.99 -11.92
N ARG A 628 4.51 9.27 -11.49
CA ARG A 628 5.85 9.83 -11.24
C ARG A 628 6.83 9.50 -12.36
N THR A 629 6.66 8.34 -12.98
CA THR A 629 7.49 7.87 -14.09
C THR A 629 6.61 7.77 -15.32
N LEU A 630 6.97 8.54 -16.35
CA LEU A 630 6.28 8.57 -17.62
C LEU A 630 7.14 7.86 -18.65
N ASN A 631 6.57 6.86 -19.34
CA ASN A 631 7.20 6.27 -20.50
C ASN A 631 6.62 6.92 -21.75
N LEU A 632 7.41 7.72 -22.45
CA LEU A 632 7.06 8.30 -23.74
C LEU A 632 7.61 7.41 -24.85
N ASN A 633 6.73 6.59 -25.42
CA ASN A 633 7.08 5.69 -26.51
C ASN A 633 6.86 6.40 -27.85
N LYS A 634 7.86 6.30 -28.72
CA LYS A 634 7.81 6.89 -30.07
C LYS A 634 7.15 5.97 -31.08
N HIS A 635 7.19 4.65 -30.86
CA HIS A 635 6.68 3.63 -31.78
C HIS A 635 7.30 3.74 -33.19
N SER A 636 8.62 3.91 -33.26
CA SER A 636 9.34 4.19 -34.51
C SER A 636 9.21 3.10 -35.59
N TYR A 637 8.86 1.87 -35.20
CA TYR A 637 8.68 0.73 -36.10
C TYR A 637 7.21 0.44 -36.40
N ASP A 638 6.28 1.12 -35.73
CA ASP A 638 4.84 1.01 -35.96
C ASP A 638 4.42 2.08 -36.95
N LEU A 639 3.92 1.66 -38.12
CA LEU A 639 3.46 2.58 -39.16
C LEU A 639 2.24 3.40 -38.69
N THR A 640 1.39 2.79 -37.87
CA THR A 640 0.15 3.38 -37.36
C THR A 640 0.35 4.29 -36.14
N ARG A 641 1.42 4.04 -35.37
CA ARG A 641 1.77 4.69 -34.08
C ARG A 641 0.76 4.46 -32.95
N VAL A 642 -0.18 3.52 -33.11
CA VAL A 642 -1.26 3.30 -32.15
C VAL A 642 -1.28 1.91 -31.51
N LEU A 643 -0.50 0.94 -31.96
CA LEU A 643 -0.71 -0.48 -31.59
C LEU A 643 -0.68 -0.72 -30.08
N ASN A 644 0.29 -0.14 -29.39
CA ASN A 644 0.40 -0.27 -27.93
C ASN A 644 -0.81 0.39 -27.22
N LYS A 645 -1.22 1.61 -27.62
CA LYS A 645 -2.42 2.28 -27.06
C LYS A 645 -3.70 1.50 -27.37
N LEU A 646 -3.89 1.08 -28.62
CA LEU A 646 -5.01 0.24 -29.04
C LEU A 646 -5.16 -1.00 -28.16
N SER A 647 -4.03 -1.66 -27.85
CA SER A 647 -4.03 -2.86 -27.02
C SER A 647 -4.54 -2.58 -25.62
N PHE A 648 -3.96 -1.60 -24.94
CA PHE A 648 -4.31 -1.31 -23.55
C PHE A 648 -5.74 -0.74 -23.43
N ASP A 649 -6.15 0.18 -24.30
CA ASP A 649 -7.50 0.75 -24.27
C ASP A 649 -8.60 -0.31 -24.52
N LEU A 650 -8.34 -1.33 -25.34
CA LEU A 650 -9.27 -2.44 -25.52
C LEU A 650 -9.35 -3.34 -24.27
N MET A 651 -8.22 -3.58 -23.60
CA MET A 651 -8.15 -4.40 -22.38
C MET A 651 -8.86 -3.75 -21.18
N GLU A 652 -8.98 -2.41 -21.14
CA GLU A 652 -9.70 -1.70 -20.07
C GLU A 652 -11.13 -2.20 -19.88
N LYS A 653 -11.78 -2.60 -20.98
CA LYS A 653 -13.18 -3.04 -21.02
C LYS A 653 -13.38 -4.48 -20.57
N ILE A 654 -12.30 -5.26 -20.43
CA ILE A 654 -12.36 -6.66 -20.01
C ILE A 654 -12.55 -6.72 -18.48
N PRO A 655 -13.60 -7.38 -17.96
CA PRO A 655 -13.83 -7.54 -16.53
C PRO A 655 -12.67 -8.28 -15.84
N ASP A 656 -12.37 -7.93 -14.59
CA ASP A 656 -11.39 -8.59 -13.72
C ASP A 656 -9.98 -8.76 -14.35
N PHE A 657 -9.63 -7.95 -15.35
CA PHE A 657 -8.34 -7.97 -16.05
C PHE A 657 -7.71 -6.58 -16.08
N THR A 658 -6.50 -6.45 -15.54
CA THR A 658 -5.81 -5.17 -15.41
C THR A 658 -5.13 -4.70 -16.69
N SER A 659 -5.40 -3.46 -17.09
CA SER A 659 -4.76 -2.78 -18.22
C SER A 659 -3.86 -1.61 -17.77
N LEU A 660 -3.17 -0.95 -18.71
CA LEU A 660 -2.29 0.19 -18.45
C LEU A 660 -2.90 1.47 -19.00
N ARG A 661 -2.91 2.55 -18.22
CA ARG A 661 -3.37 3.85 -18.72
C ARG A 661 -2.47 4.37 -19.84
N THR A 662 -3.07 4.96 -20.87
CA THR A 662 -2.32 5.53 -21.99
C THR A 662 -2.84 6.90 -22.47
N GLN A 663 -1.92 7.75 -22.92
CA GLN A 663 -2.25 9.11 -23.37
C GLN A 663 -1.38 9.50 -24.57
N PHE A 664 -2.00 9.98 -25.67
CA PHE A 664 -1.22 10.60 -26.74
C PHE A 664 -0.59 11.91 -26.27
N VAL A 665 0.67 12.12 -26.67
CA VAL A 665 1.50 13.25 -26.29
C VAL A 665 2.12 13.90 -27.52
N HIS A 666 1.97 15.21 -27.66
CA HIS A 666 2.78 16.01 -28.57
C HIS A 666 3.96 16.59 -27.79
N LEU A 667 5.18 16.19 -28.16
CA LEU A 667 6.39 16.58 -27.45
C LEU A 667 7.13 17.74 -28.13
N TYR A 668 7.49 18.75 -27.35
CA TYR A 668 8.42 19.80 -27.73
C TYR A 668 9.67 19.76 -26.83
N VAL A 669 10.86 19.90 -27.41
CA VAL A 669 12.13 19.86 -26.66
C VAL A 669 12.95 21.13 -26.92
N LYS A 670 13.43 21.74 -25.85
CA LYS A 670 14.39 22.85 -25.85
C LYS A 670 15.70 22.38 -25.23
N ASP A 671 16.73 22.24 -26.03
CA ASP A 671 18.03 21.77 -25.57
C ASP A 671 18.96 22.93 -25.15
N LEU A 672 19.05 23.22 -23.85
CA LEU A 672 20.04 24.18 -23.35
C LEU A 672 21.43 23.54 -23.14
N SER A 673 21.53 22.21 -23.14
CA SER A 673 22.80 21.50 -22.93
C SER A 673 23.74 21.61 -24.13
N GLY A 674 23.19 21.58 -25.35
CA GLY A 674 23.90 21.82 -26.61
C GLY A 674 23.86 23.28 -27.10
N GLY A 675 23.32 24.21 -26.30
CA GLY A 675 23.27 25.65 -26.62
C GLY A 675 22.08 26.11 -27.49
N GLY A 676 21.05 25.28 -27.65
CA GLY A 676 19.79 25.65 -28.30
C GLY A 676 18.98 26.67 -27.49
N SER A 677 18.13 27.44 -28.18
CA SER A 677 17.38 28.56 -27.58
C SER A 677 15.87 28.55 -27.82
N ALA A 678 15.37 27.63 -28.65
CA ALA A 678 13.94 27.48 -28.98
C ALA A 678 13.44 26.05 -28.69
N PHE A 679 12.11 25.90 -28.59
CA PHE A 679 11.48 24.59 -28.55
C PHE A 679 11.34 24.04 -29.97
N GLU A 680 11.82 22.82 -30.17
CA GLU A 680 11.69 22.06 -31.41
C GLU A 680 10.57 21.02 -31.29
N ASP A 681 9.82 20.81 -32.37
CA ASP A 681 8.76 19.82 -32.45
C ASP A 681 9.35 18.42 -32.60
N TYR A 682 9.08 17.53 -31.64
CA TYR A 682 9.52 16.13 -31.64
C TYR A 682 8.41 15.17 -32.09
N GLY A 683 7.23 15.71 -32.43
CA GLY A 683 6.09 14.96 -32.97
C GLY A 683 5.29 14.21 -31.92
N LEU A 684 4.57 13.18 -32.39
CA LEU A 684 3.67 12.36 -31.61
C LEU A 684 4.42 11.29 -30.81
N TYR A 685 4.00 11.09 -29.57
CA TYR A 685 4.39 10.02 -28.66
C TYR A 685 3.13 9.45 -28.02
N THR A 686 3.27 8.24 -27.47
CA THR A 686 2.26 7.67 -26.58
C THR A 686 2.90 7.55 -25.20
N GLN A 687 2.25 8.15 -24.20
CA GLN A 687 2.56 7.89 -22.81
C GLN A 687 1.92 6.56 -22.41
N ILE A 688 2.72 5.66 -21.84
CA ILE A 688 2.24 4.39 -21.28
C ILE A 688 2.57 4.38 -19.79
N GLU A 689 1.59 4.03 -18.96
CA GLU A 689 1.78 3.91 -17.52
C GLU A 689 2.94 2.95 -17.18
N GLN A 690 3.66 3.23 -16.09
CA GLN A 690 4.77 2.39 -15.65
C GLN A 690 4.28 1.44 -14.55
N PRO A 691 4.22 0.11 -14.79
CA PRO A 691 4.01 -0.87 -13.72
C PRO A 691 5.15 -0.77 -12.70
N ASN A 692 4.78 -0.41 -11.47
CA ASN A 692 5.60 -0.21 -10.28
C ASN A 692 4.67 -0.06 -9.06
N GLU A 693 5.22 0.24 -7.88
CA GLU A 693 4.46 0.49 -6.65
C GLU A 693 3.31 1.52 -6.84
N MET A 694 3.53 2.59 -7.61
CA MET A 694 2.52 3.62 -7.85
C MET A 694 1.39 3.11 -8.74
N PHE A 695 1.71 2.34 -9.79
CA PHE A 695 0.71 1.67 -10.62
C PHE A 695 -0.18 0.76 -9.77
N LEU A 696 0.41 -0.15 -8.98
CA LEU A 696 -0.35 -1.05 -8.12
C LEU A 696 -1.30 -0.25 -7.21
N LYS A 697 -0.77 0.82 -6.58
CA LYS A 697 -1.56 1.72 -5.75
C LYS A 697 -2.70 2.42 -6.49
N SER A 698 -2.45 2.94 -7.69
CA SER A 698 -3.44 3.64 -8.49
C SER A 698 -4.56 2.72 -8.97
N HIS A 699 -4.23 1.45 -9.22
CA HIS A 699 -5.14 0.39 -9.62
C HIS A 699 -5.82 -0.33 -8.44
N TRP A 700 -5.64 0.17 -7.21
CA TRP A 700 -6.17 -0.42 -5.97
C TRP A 700 -5.65 -1.84 -5.66
N LEU A 701 -4.53 -2.22 -6.26
CA LEU A 701 -3.80 -3.43 -5.97
C LEU A 701 -2.83 -3.19 -4.80
N ASP A 702 -2.38 -4.27 -4.14
CA ASP A 702 -1.40 -4.18 -3.04
C ASP A 702 -0.05 -3.61 -3.55
N PRO A 703 0.33 -2.38 -3.15
CA PRO A 703 1.55 -1.75 -3.63
C PRO A 703 2.83 -2.38 -3.07
N TYR A 704 2.72 -3.21 -2.02
CA TYR A 704 3.85 -3.92 -1.42
C TYR A 704 3.97 -5.37 -1.88
N GLY A 705 3.13 -5.78 -2.84
CA GLY A 705 3.17 -7.10 -3.47
C GLY A 705 4.47 -7.38 -4.22
N GLN A 706 4.65 -8.65 -4.59
CA GLN A 706 5.68 -9.07 -5.53
C GLN A 706 5.26 -8.65 -6.93
N LEU A 707 6.17 -8.01 -7.65
CA LEU A 707 5.95 -7.58 -9.03
C LEU A 707 7.25 -7.80 -9.79
N TYR A 708 7.20 -8.69 -10.77
CA TYR A 708 8.32 -9.03 -11.64
C TYR A 708 7.97 -8.70 -13.07
N LYS A 709 8.81 -7.93 -13.75
CA LYS A 709 8.74 -7.80 -15.20
C LYS A 709 9.51 -8.97 -15.79
N ILE A 710 8.89 -9.68 -16.72
CA ILE A 710 9.52 -10.79 -17.41
C ILE A 710 10.61 -10.27 -18.35
N ALA A 711 11.80 -10.87 -18.30
CA ALA A 711 12.93 -10.56 -19.15
C ALA A 711 13.36 -11.72 -20.07
N PHE A 712 13.26 -12.94 -19.58
CA PHE A 712 13.24 -14.20 -20.35
C PHE A 712 12.90 -15.32 -19.35
N PHE A 713 11.64 -15.79 -19.31
CA PHE A 713 11.20 -16.73 -18.26
C PHE A 713 10.07 -17.65 -18.73
N GLU A 714 10.37 -18.95 -18.72
CA GLU A 714 9.51 -20.04 -19.21
C GLU A 714 9.02 -20.97 -18.06
N PHE A 715 8.94 -20.44 -16.83
CA PHE A 715 8.51 -21.16 -15.62
C PHE A 715 9.35 -22.39 -15.22
N PHE A 716 10.57 -22.55 -15.74
CA PHE A 716 11.55 -23.47 -15.15
C PHE A 716 12.01 -22.98 -13.77
N ARG A 717 12.57 -23.90 -12.96
CA ARG A 717 13.02 -23.58 -11.61
C ARG A 717 14.26 -22.65 -11.54
N TYR A 718 15.14 -22.71 -12.54
CA TYR A 718 16.37 -21.90 -12.64
C TYR A 718 17.18 -21.80 -11.32
N PRO A 719 17.56 -22.91 -10.67
CA PRO A 719 18.14 -22.88 -9.32
C PRO A 719 19.43 -22.07 -9.21
N GLU A 720 20.19 -21.92 -10.31
CA GLU A 720 21.42 -21.11 -10.32
C GLU A 720 21.17 -19.59 -10.35
N PHE A 721 20.01 -19.16 -10.86
CA PHE A 721 19.68 -17.73 -11.07
C PHE A 721 18.60 -17.24 -10.10
N LEU A 722 17.56 -18.05 -9.90
CA LEU A 722 16.40 -17.74 -9.06
C LEU A 722 16.59 -18.36 -7.68
N LYS A 723 17.18 -17.57 -6.79
CA LYS A 723 17.51 -17.94 -5.41
C LYS A 723 16.83 -17.02 -4.40
N SER A 724 16.71 -17.52 -3.17
CA SER A 724 16.31 -16.67 -2.04
C SER A 724 17.31 -15.53 -1.88
N LYS A 725 16.82 -14.36 -1.46
CA LYS A 725 17.70 -13.22 -1.18
C LYS A 725 18.69 -13.47 -0.03
N ASP A 726 18.34 -14.40 0.86
CA ASP A 726 19.18 -14.79 1.99
C ASP A 726 20.20 -15.89 1.62
N ASP A 727 20.18 -16.38 0.37
CA ASP A 727 21.18 -17.34 -0.13
C ASP A 727 22.55 -16.65 -0.32
N PRO A 728 23.66 -17.24 0.21
CA PRO A 728 25.00 -16.66 0.06
C PRO A 728 25.48 -16.45 -1.38
N THR A 729 24.90 -17.17 -2.33
CA THR A 729 25.21 -17.10 -3.77
C THR A 729 24.19 -16.28 -4.57
N TYR A 730 23.25 -15.60 -3.89
CA TYR A 730 22.29 -14.71 -4.55
C TYR A 730 23.00 -13.56 -5.26
N ASP A 731 22.76 -13.43 -6.56
CA ASP A 731 23.17 -12.30 -7.37
C ASP A 731 21.92 -11.67 -8.01
N LYS A 732 21.62 -10.42 -7.61
CA LYS A 732 20.48 -9.69 -8.14
C LYS A 732 20.54 -9.51 -9.66
N LYS A 733 21.72 -9.28 -10.24
CA LYS A 733 21.87 -9.11 -11.69
C LYS A 733 21.62 -10.42 -12.43
N ALA A 734 22.04 -11.55 -11.84
CA ALA A 734 21.74 -12.88 -12.36
C ALA A 734 20.23 -13.22 -12.24
N PHE A 735 19.59 -12.82 -11.14
CA PHE A 735 18.13 -12.93 -10.99
C PHE A 735 17.38 -12.10 -12.04
N GLU A 736 17.77 -10.82 -12.19
CA GLU A 736 17.15 -9.87 -13.11
C GLU A 736 17.46 -10.14 -14.58
N SER A 737 18.28 -11.15 -14.91
CA SER A 737 18.40 -11.64 -16.29
C SER A 737 17.18 -12.44 -16.74
N HIS A 738 16.38 -12.97 -15.81
CA HIS A 738 15.14 -13.70 -16.09
C HIS A 738 13.90 -12.87 -15.65
N LEU A 739 13.96 -12.28 -14.45
CA LEU A 739 12.86 -11.57 -13.82
C LEU A 739 13.32 -10.22 -13.23
N GLU A 740 13.05 -9.10 -13.90
CA GLU A 740 13.41 -7.78 -13.36
C GLU A 740 12.51 -7.45 -12.16
N ILE A 741 13.11 -7.08 -11.02
CA ILE A 741 12.36 -6.88 -9.78
C ILE A 741 11.78 -5.46 -9.76
N LYS A 742 10.45 -5.34 -9.75
CA LYS A 742 9.73 -4.04 -9.79
C LYS A 742 8.90 -3.76 -8.55
N GLY A 743 8.67 -4.78 -7.72
CA GLY A 743 8.01 -4.68 -6.42
C GLY A 743 8.93 -5.16 -5.30
N ARG A 744 8.38 -6.00 -4.42
CA ARG A 744 9.10 -6.55 -3.27
C ARG A 744 10.23 -7.52 -3.67
N GLU A 745 11.40 -7.37 -3.04
CA GLU A 745 12.58 -8.24 -3.19
C GLU A 745 12.58 -9.43 -2.21
N ASP A 746 11.43 -10.07 -2.05
CA ASP A 746 11.24 -11.31 -1.28
C ASP A 746 10.82 -12.36 -2.29
N HIS A 747 11.57 -13.45 -2.42
CA HIS A 747 11.41 -14.40 -3.53
C HIS A 747 10.80 -15.73 -3.11
N GLU A 748 10.57 -15.99 -1.81
CA GLU A 748 10.17 -17.30 -1.30
C GLU A 748 8.91 -17.85 -1.98
N LYS A 749 7.90 -16.99 -2.13
CA LYS A 749 6.64 -17.36 -2.78
C LYS A 749 6.79 -17.70 -4.27
N LEU A 750 7.66 -16.97 -4.97
CA LEU A 750 7.98 -17.24 -6.38
C LEU A 750 8.69 -18.59 -6.49
N LEU A 751 9.65 -18.86 -5.60
CA LEU A 751 10.40 -20.11 -5.58
C LEU A 751 9.49 -21.29 -5.26
N ALA A 752 8.58 -21.15 -4.28
CA ALA A 752 7.60 -22.18 -3.94
C ALA A 752 6.63 -22.48 -5.10
N MET A 753 6.16 -21.45 -5.82
CA MET A 753 5.37 -21.65 -7.03
C MET A 753 6.17 -22.41 -8.09
N LEU A 754 7.44 -22.03 -8.30
CA LEU A 754 8.30 -22.70 -9.27
C LEU A 754 8.61 -24.15 -8.89
N ASP A 755 8.84 -24.43 -7.61
CA ASP A 755 9.06 -25.80 -7.12
C ASP A 755 7.84 -26.68 -7.45
N ASP A 756 6.62 -26.21 -7.16
CA ASP A 756 5.38 -26.95 -7.43
C ASP A 756 5.08 -27.06 -8.95
N VAL A 757 5.32 -26.01 -9.74
CA VAL A 757 5.17 -26.04 -11.21
C VAL A 757 6.16 -27.01 -11.86
N ASN A 758 7.30 -27.27 -11.26
CA ASN A 758 8.30 -28.21 -11.76
C ASN A 758 8.22 -29.60 -11.11
N ASP A 759 7.34 -29.80 -10.11
CA ASP A 759 7.04 -31.11 -9.52
C ASP A 759 6.03 -31.88 -10.38
N MET A 760 6.53 -32.87 -11.13
CA MET A 760 5.71 -33.72 -12.00
C MET A 760 4.82 -34.72 -11.23
N SER A 761 5.02 -34.88 -9.91
CA SER A 761 4.17 -35.72 -9.06
C SER A 761 2.91 -35.00 -8.58
N MET A 762 2.92 -33.67 -8.55
CA MET A 762 1.76 -32.85 -8.21
C MET A 762 0.86 -32.66 -9.45
N PRO A 763 -0.44 -32.97 -9.40
CA PRO A 763 -1.35 -32.71 -10.52
C PRO A 763 -1.36 -31.22 -10.90
N ILE A 764 -1.40 -30.91 -12.20
CA ILE A 764 -1.32 -29.52 -12.67
C ILE A 764 -2.51 -28.67 -12.20
N ASP A 765 -3.68 -29.29 -12.00
CA ASP A 765 -4.87 -28.59 -11.51
C ASP A 765 -4.68 -28.11 -10.08
N GLU A 766 -4.02 -28.92 -9.23
CA GLU A 766 -3.66 -28.51 -7.88
C GLU A 766 -2.63 -27.37 -7.89
N VAL A 767 -1.69 -27.38 -8.84
CA VAL A 767 -0.71 -26.29 -8.98
C VAL A 767 -1.40 -24.98 -9.35
N ILE A 768 -2.34 -25.02 -10.32
CA ILE A 768 -3.14 -23.85 -10.72
C ILE A 768 -4.03 -23.39 -9.57
N GLU A 769 -4.75 -24.30 -8.92
CA GLU A 769 -5.60 -24.01 -7.76
C GLU A 769 -4.81 -23.43 -6.59
N LYS A 770 -3.54 -23.81 -6.41
CA LYS A 770 -2.70 -23.25 -5.35
C LYS A 770 -2.11 -21.89 -5.71
N HIS A 771 -1.56 -21.75 -6.92
CA HIS A 771 -0.65 -20.64 -7.25
C HIS A 771 -1.17 -19.63 -8.26
N PHE A 772 -2.22 -19.91 -9.03
CA PHE A 772 -2.64 -19.02 -10.12
C PHE A 772 -4.12 -18.71 -10.07
N ASP A 773 -4.50 -17.48 -10.40
CA ASP A 773 -5.89 -17.19 -10.71
C ASP A 773 -6.19 -17.66 -12.14
N LEU A 774 -7.00 -18.71 -12.26
CA LEU A 774 -7.25 -19.36 -13.54
C LEU A 774 -7.93 -18.42 -14.55
N ASP A 775 -8.87 -17.60 -14.09
CA ASP A 775 -9.63 -16.69 -14.93
C ASP A 775 -8.72 -15.61 -15.54
N ASN A 776 -7.85 -14.99 -14.73
CA ASN A 776 -6.84 -14.05 -15.17
C ASN A 776 -5.82 -14.69 -16.12
N TYR A 777 -5.32 -15.89 -15.80
CA TYR A 777 -4.37 -16.62 -16.64
C TYR A 777 -4.93 -16.94 -18.03
N LEU A 778 -6.15 -17.48 -18.12
CA LEU A 778 -6.80 -17.77 -19.40
C LEU A 778 -7.15 -16.49 -20.17
N THR A 779 -7.55 -15.43 -19.47
CA THR A 779 -7.84 -14.13 -20.09
C THR A 779 -6.60 -13.53 -20.74
N TRP A 780 -5.45 -13.58 -20.06
CA TRP A 780 -4.18 -13.11 -20.61
C TRP A 780 -3.79 -13.88 -21.89
N LEU A 781 -3.90 -15.20 -21.88
CA LEU A 781 -3.64 -16.03 -23.07
C LEU A 781 -4.60 -15.71 -24.23
N ALA A 782 -5.89 -15.57 -23.94
CA ALA A 782 -6.90 -15.23 -24.93
C ALA A 782 -6.62 -13.87 -25.58
N VAL A 783 -6.24 -12.87 -24.80
CA VAL A 783 -5.85 -11.54 -25.31
C VAL A 783 -4.65 -11.65 -26.26
N ASN A 784 -3.62 -12.43 -25.91
CA ASN A 784 -2.44 -12.59 -26.77
C ASN A 784 -2.75 -13.32 -28.08
N ILE A 785 -3.62 -14.33 -28.05
CA ILE A 785 -4.09 -15.03 -29.25
C ILE A 785 -4.90 -14.08 -30.15
N LEU A 786 -5.84 -13.33 -29.58
CA LEU A 786 -6.68 -12.38 -30.32
C LEU A 786 -5.88 -11.20 -30.88
N THR A 787 -4.77 -10.84 -30.25
CA THR A 787 -3.89 -9.78 -30.72
C THR A 787 -2.73 -10.31 -31.58
N ASP A 788 -2.62 -11.62 -31.84
CA ASP A 788 -1.47 -12.24 -32.56
C ASP A 788 -0.11 -11.77 -31.99
N ASN A 789 0.01 -11.68 -30.65
CA ASN A 789 1.24 -11.26 -29.96
C ASN A 789 2.06 -12.48 -29.51
N MET A 790 3.09 -12.84 -30.29
CA MET A 790 3.83 -14.09 -30.12
C MET A 790 5.03 -13.97 -29.18
N ASP A 791 5.46 -12.76 -28.79
CA ASP A 791 6.58 -12.53 -27.87
C ASP A 791 6.20 -12.67 -26.38
N THR A 792 5.07 -13.33 -26.11
CA THR A 792 4.50 -13.48 -24.76
C THR A 792 4.73 -14.86 -24.16
N ASP A 793 5.41 -15.75 -24.89
CA ASP A 793 5.84 -17.08 -24.46
C ASP A 793 6.87 -17.04 -23.32
N ALA A 794 7.81 -16.10 -23.40
CA ALA A 794 8.87 -15.91 -22.41
C ALA A 794 9.14 -14.44 -22.06
N ASN A 795 8.36 -13.49 -22.60
CA ASN A 795 8.56 -12.04 -22.49
C ASN A 795 7.24 -11.24 -22.43
N ASN A 796 7.31 -9.91 -22.33
CA ASN A 796 6.17 -8.99 -22.53
C ASN A 796 4.94 -9.20 -21.61
N PHE A 797 5.18 -9.60 -20.37
CA PHE A 797 4.20 -9.48 -19.29
C PHE A 797 4.87 -9.19 -17.95
N TYR A 798 4.04 -8.97 -16.92
CA TYR A 798 4.47 -8.97 -15.53
C TYR A 798 3.77 -10.09 -14.78
N LEU A 799 4.48 -10.64 -13.79
CA LEU A 799 3.89 -11.46 -12.76
C LEU A 799 3.70 -10.62 -11.50
N TYR A 800 2.46 -10.58 -11.02
CA TYR A 800 2.06 -9.86 -9.83
C TYR A 800 1.49 -10.81 -8.79
N SER A 801 1.80 -10.58 -7.53
CA SER A 801 1.20 -11.29 -6.42
C SER A 801 1.09 -10.43 -5.17
N PRO A 802 -0.11 -10.23 -4.60
CA PRO A 802 -0.29 -9.47 -3.37
C PRO A 802 0.20 -10.26 -2.15
N LEU A 803 0.49 -9.57 -1.05
CA LEU A 803 1.06 -10.18 0.15
C LEU A 803 0.07 -11.05 0.94
N ASN A 804 -1.23 -10.88 0.71
CA ASN A 804 -2.32 -11.55 1.43
C ASN A 804 -3.00 -12.68 0.64
N SER A 805 -2.53 -12.98 -0.57
CA SER A 805 -2.98 -14.12 -1.37
C SER A 805 -1.80 -15.07 -1.55
N ASP A 806 -2.04 -16.30 -2.03
CA ASP A 806 -0.99 -17.17 -2.59
C ASP A 806 -0.97 -17.18 -4.13
N LYS A 807 -1.92 -16.48 -4.77
CA LYS A 807 -2.11 -16.45 -6.21
C LYS A 807 -1.18 -15.48 -6.95
N TRP A 808 -0.77 -15.87 -8.15
CA TRP A 808 -0.06 -15.09 -9.14
C TRP A 808 -1.01 -14.68 -10.26
N TYR A 809 -0.83 -13.44 -10.71
CA TYR A 809 -1.61 -12.80 -11.76
C TYR A 809 -0.69 -12.30 -12.87
N PHE A 810 -1.13 -12.47 -14.12
CA PHE A 810 -0.49 -11.99 -15.33
C PHE A 810 -1.00 -10.58 -15.64
N LEU A 811 -0.07 -9.63 -15.83
CA LEU A 811 -0.39 -8.26 -16.26
C LEU A 811 0.26 -7.97 -17.63
N PRO A 812 -0.45 -7.29 -18.55
CA PRO A 812 0.02 -7.07 -19.91
C PRO A 812 1.17 -6.05 -19.98
N TRP A 813 2.08 -6.20 -20.95
CA TRP A 813 3.12 -5.23 -21.27
C TRP A 813 3.59 -5.35 -22.73
N ASP A 814 4.00 -4.25 -23.36
CA ASP A 814 4.61 -4.22 -24.72
C ASP A 814 3.88 -5.02 -25.81
N TYR A 815 2.78 -4.46 -26.33
CA TYR A 815 1.94 -5.09 -27.35
C TYR A 815 2.16 -4.53 -28.77
N ASP A 816 3.20 -3.73 -29.00
CA ASP A 816 3.51 -3.21 -30.34
C ASP A 816 4.12 -4.25 -31.29
N GLY A 817 4.65 -5.37 -30.78
CA GLY A 817 5.03 -6.53 -31.58
C GLY A 817 3.85 -7.38 -32.07
N GLY A 818 2.68 -7.23 -31.44
CA GLY A 818 1.47 -7.94 -31.82
C GLY A 818 0.83 -7.41 -33.11
N TRP A 819 -0.46 -7.64 -33.25
CA TRP A 819 -1.29 -7.20 -34.36
C TRP A 819 -0.84 -7.69 -35.75
N GLY A 820 -0.17 -8.84 -35.78
CA GLY A 820 0.40 -9.43 -36.99
C GLY A 820 1.70 -8.77 -37.47
N VAL A 821 2.26 -7.80 -36.73
CA VAL A 821 3.51 -7.12 -37.09
C VAL A 821 4.66 -8.10 -37.21
N GLN A 822 4.89 -8.91 -36.17
CA GLN A 822 5.93 -9.95 -36.16
C GLN A 822 5.82 -10.92 -37.34
N ARG A 823 4.59 -11.34 -37.66
CA ARG A 823 4.31 -12.26 -38.76
C ARG A 823 4.60 -11.62 -40.12
N ASN A 824 4.18 -10.37 -40.31
CA ASN A 824 4.42 -9.61 -41.53
C ASN A 824 5.92 -9.36 -41.76
N LEU A 825 6.66 -9.10 -40.68
CA LEU A 825 8.12 -8.95 -40.70
C LEU A 825 8.88 -10.28 -40.85
N LYS A 826 8.18 -11.42 -40.81
CA LYS A 826 8.76 -12.78 -40.82
C LYS A 826 9.80 -12.98 -39.71
N SER A 827 9.58 -12.34 -38.56
CA SER A 827 10.48 -12.38 -37.41
C SER A 827 10.14 -13.50 -36.42
N ILE A 828 9.17 -14.35 -36.77
CA ILE A 828 8.69 -15.47 -35.96
C ILE A 828 8.70 -16.75 -36.80
N SER A 829 8.80 -17.88 -36.12
CA SER A 829 8.77 -19.20 -36.74
C SER A 829 7.36 -19.58 -37.21
N GLU A 830 7.27 -20.53 -38.14
CA GLU A 830 6.00 -21.07 -38.64
C GLU A 830 5.17 -21.75 -37.54
N TYR A 831 5.82 -22.24 -36.48
CA TYR A 831 5.14 -22.85 -35.33
C TYR A 831 4.50 -21.84 -34.38
N GLN A 832 4.90 -20.56 -34.43
CA GLN A 832 4.44 -19.54 -33.49
C GLN A 832 3.02 -19.08 -33.86
N ALA A 833 2.07 -19.89 -33.42
CA ALA A 833 0.64 -19.68 -33.50
C ALA A 833 -0.04 -20.45 -32.35
N GLY A 834 -1.15 -19.91 -31.83
CA GLY A 834 -1.96 -20.60 -30.84
C GLY A 834 -1.19 -21.06 -29.60
N LEU A 835 -1.37 -22.32 -29.23
CA LEU A 835 -0.72 -22.94 -28.07
C LEU A 835 0.71 -23.40 -28.36
N SER A 836 1.05 -23.67 -29.63
CA SER A 836 2.44 -24.00 -30.01
C SER A 836 3.44 -22.90 -29.63
N ASN A 837 3.01 -21.63 -29.59
CA ASN A 837 3.85 -20.54 -29.10
C ASN A 837 4.26 -20.71 -27.64
N TYR A 838 3.35 -21.19 -26.78
CA TYR A 838 3.58 -21.35 -25.35
C TYR A 838 4.16 -22.72 -24.95
N TRP A 839 4.33 -23.62 -25.92
CA TRP A 839 4.60 -25.02 -25.65
C TRP A 839 5.98 -25.30 -25.03
N GLY A 840 6.91 -24.34 -25.12
CA GLY A 840 8.22 -24.38 -24.45
C GLY A 840 8.17 -24.09 -22.94
N SER A 841 7.11 -23.43 -22.46
CA SER A 841 6.93 -23.10 -21.04
C SER A 841 6.41 -24.29 -20.24
N VAL A 842 7.01 -24.56 -19.07
CA VAL A 842 6.63 -25.69 -18.21
C VAL A 842 5.16 -25.57 -17.76
N LEU A 843 4.74 -24.38 -17.34
CA LEU A 843 3.38 -24.13 -16.86
C LEU A 843 2.35 -24.38 -17.97
N HIS A 844 2.54 -23.76 -19.13
CA HIS A 844 1.58 -23.81 -20.23
C HIS A 844 1.52 -25.22 -20.83
N ASN A 845 2.68 -25.87 -21.03
CA ASN A 845 2.77 -27.23 -21.54
C ASN A 845 2.04 -28.23 -20.63
N ARG A 846 2.27 -28.16 -19.32
CA ARG A 846 1.61 -29.06 -18.37
C ARG A 846 0.09 -28.85 -18.36
N TYR A 847 -0.36 -27.60 -18.37
CA TYR A 847 -1.79 -27.28 -18.27
C TYR A 847 -2.55 -27.74 -19.52
N PHE A 848 -2.08 -27.41 -20.72
CA PHE A 848 -2.84 -27.65 -21.95
C PHE A 848 -2.72 -29.05 -22.54
N ARG A 849 -2.16 -30.02 -21.82
CA ARG A 849 -2.23 -31.44 -22.22
C ARG A 849 -3.63 -32.04 -22.05
N SER A 850 -4.50 -31.40 -21.28
CA SER A 850 -5.90 -31.80 -21.11
C SER A 850 -6.81 -31.19 -22.16
N ALA A 851 -7.66 -32.01 -22.79
CA ALA A 851 -8.70 -31.55 -23.70
C ALA A 851 -9.69 -30.59 -23.00
N GLU A 852 -9.95 -30.79 -21.71
CA GLU A 852 -10.79 -29.90 -20.91
C GLU A 852 -10.19 -28.50 -20.82
N HIS A 853 -8.87 -28.39 -20.58
CA HIS A 853 -8.20 -27.09 -20.45
C HIS A 853 -8.11 -26.35 -21.78
N ILE A 854 -7.96 -27.08 -22.89
CA ILE A 854 -8.07 -26.51 -24.24
C ILE A 854 -9.48 -25.95 -24.46
N GLN A 855 -10.52 -26.66 -24.01
CA GLN A 855 -11.89 -26.17 -24.10
C GLN A 855 -12.08 -24.90 -23.26
N GLN A 856 -11.56 -24.86 -22.02
CA GLN A 856 -11.63 -23.67 -21.16
C GLN A 856 -10.96 -22.45 -21.83
N LEU A 857 -9.80 -22.62 -22.46
CA LEU A 857 -9.16 -21.53 -23.21
C LEU A 857 -10.00 -21.12 -24.44
N THR A 858 -10.56 -22.08 -25.16
CA THR A 858 -11.43 -21.82 -26.32
C THR A 858 -12.65 -21.01 -25.92
N ASP A 859 -13.29 -21.37 -24.81
CA ASP A 859 -14.42 -20.64 -24.25
C ASP A 859 -14.01 -19.23 -23.81
N LYS A 860 -12.84 -19.10 -23.18
CA LYS A 860 -12.30 -17.78 -22.79
C LYS A 860 -11.95 -16.91 -23.99
N ILE A 861 -11.41 -17.46 -25.07
CA ILE A 861 -11.19 -16.74 -26.33
C ILE A 861 -12.52 -16.19 -26.87
N ASN A 862 -13.56 -17.02 -26.91
CA ASN A 862 -14.89 -16.59 -27.35
C ASN A 862 -15.50 -15.51 -26.43
N GLU A 863 -15.22 -15.57 -25.13
CA GLU A 863 -15.64 -14.56 -24.16
C GLU A 863 -14.91 -13.23 -24.39
N VAL A 864 -13.58 -13.23 -24.46
CA VAL A 864 -12.75 -12.04 -24.65
C VAL A 864 -12.94 -11.42 -26.03
N HIS A 865 -13.25 -12.23 -27.05
CA HIS A 865 -13.59 -11.76 -28.40
C HIS A 865 -14.78 -10.78 -28.42
N LYS A 866 -15.64 -10.76 -27.40
CA LYS A 866 -16.69 -9.74 -27.26
C LYS A 866 -16.13 -8.32 -27.11
N TYR A 867 -14.91 -8.20 -26.57
CA TYR A 867 -14.21 -6.94 -26.31
C TYR A 867 -13.13 -6.63 -27.36
N ILE A 868 -12.50 -7.67 -27.91
CA ILE A 868 -11.46 -7.58 -28.95
C ILE A 868 -11.97 -8.26 -30.21
N ASN A 869 -12.59 -7.48 -31.10
CA ASN A 869 -13.13 -7.93 -32.39
C ASN A 869 -13.05 -6.81 -33.42
N LYS A 870 -13.34 -7.15 -34.68
CA LYS A 870 -13.34 -6.19 -35.78
C LYS A 870 -14.10 -4.90 -35.52
N ASP A 871 -15.31 -4.97 -34.95
CA ASP A 871 -16.15 -3.78 -34.75
C ASP A 871 -15.57 -2.84 -33.69
N THR A 872 -15.13 -3.39 -32.56
CA THR A 872 -14.53 -2.64 -31.45
C THR A 872 -13.22 -1.99 -31.88
N ILE A 873 -12.35 -2.72 -32.60
CA ILE A 873 -11.10 -2.20 -33.15
C ILE A 873 -11.37 -1.09 -34.16
N THR A 874 -12.28 -1.31 -35.11
CA THR A 874 -12.60 -0.31 -36.14
C THR A 874 -13.07 1.00 -35.51
N LYS A 875 -13.94 0.92 -34.49
CA LYS A 875 -14.41 2.10 -33.74
C LYS A 875 -13.26 2.82 -33.02
N GLN A 876 -12.38 2.07 -32.36
CA GLN A 876 -11.26 2.65 -31.62
C GLN A 876 -10.24 3.31 -32.57
N LEU A 877 -9.93 2.68 -33.71
CA LEU A 877 -9.05 3.25 -34.74
C LEU A 877 -9.63 4.53 -35.36
N GLU A 878 -10.94 4.57 -35.59
CA GLU A 878 -11.61 5.78 -36.09
C GLU A 878 -11.50 6.93 -35.08
N LEU A 879 -11.63 6.62 -33.78
CA LEU A 879 -11.48 7.59 -32.71
C LEU A 879 -10.09 8.23 -32.70
N TYR A 880 -9.03 7.44 -32.88
CA TYR A 880 -7.66 7.95 -32.93
C TYR A 880 -7.35 8.77 -34.18
N ARG A 881 -8.09 8.54 -35.28
CA ARG A 881 -7.77 9.12 -36.60
C ARG A 881 -7.61 10.63 -36.54
N GLY A 882 -8.52 11.33 -35.85
CA GLY A 882 -8.51 12.79 -35.74
C GLY A 882 -7.25 13.34 -35.07
N GLY A 883 -6.77 12.68 -34.01
CA GLY A 883 -5.56 13.08 -33.29
C GLY A 883 -4.26 12.67 -33.98
N VAL A 884 -4.20 11.45 -34.52
CA VAL A 884 -2.95 10.86 -35.01
C VAL A 884 -2.63 11.26 -36.46
N SER A 885 -3.63 11.28 -37.34
CA SER A 885 -3.42 11.55 -38.78
C SER A 885 -2.71 12.86 -39.08
N PRO A 886 -2.96 13.98 -38.37
CA PRO A 886 -2.23 15.23 -38.59
C PRO A 886 -0.72 15.07 -38.41
N PHE A 887 -0.27 14.24 -37.47
CA PHE A 887 1.15 14.00 -37.21
C PHE A 887 1.79 13.13 -38.28
N LEU A 888 1.12 12.05 -38.69
CA LEU A 888 1.61 11.16 -39.75
C LEU A 888 1.75 11.89 -41.12
N ASN A 889 1.12 13.05 -41.27
CA ASN A 889 1.14 13.87 -42.48
C ASN A 889 2.01 15.13 -42.39
N ARG A 890 2.78 15.31 -41.30
CA ARG A 890 3.68 16.46 -41.13
C ARG A 890 5.02 16.07 -40.53
N ALA A 891 6.03 16.92 -40.75
CA ALA A 891 7.31 16.80 -40.05
C ALA A 891 7.14 17.07 -38.54
N PRO A 892 7.92 16.41 -37.66
CA PRO A 892 9.00 15.48 -38.01
C PRO A 892 8.52 14.05 -38.33
N ASP A 893 7.33 13.63 -37.88
CA ASP A 893 6.91 12.22 -37.92
C ASP A 893 6.83 11.63 -39.33
N GLN A 894 6.29 12.38 -40.28
CA GLN A 894 6.22 11.96 -41.68
C GLN A 894 7.57 11.54 -42.26
N ASN A 895 8.67 12.15 -41.79
CA ASN A 895 10.02 11.90 -42.33
C ASN A 895 10.62 10.58 -41.84
N TYR A 896 10.00 9.93 -40.85
CA TYR A 896 10.51 8.73 -40.18
C TYR A 896 9.47 7.61 -40.11
N LEU A 897 8.44 7.62 -40.98
CA LEU A 897 7.53 6.49 -41.07
C LEU A 897 8.24 5.28 -41.67
N PRO A 898 8.03 4.05 -41.13
CA PRO A 898 8.65 2.83 -41.65
C PRO A 898 8.03 2.35 -42.97
N GLY A 899 6.98 3.01 -43.46
CA GLY A 899 6.26 2.69 -44.68
C GLY A 899 5.57 3.91 -45.29
N THR A 900 4.85 3.68 -46.39
CA THR A 900 4.16 4.69 -47.18
C THR A 900 2.74 4.97 -46.69
N LYS A 901 2.14 6.08 -47.13
CA LYS A 901 0.74 6.41 -46.79
C LYS A 901 -0.28 5.41 -47.35
N ALA A 902 0.02 4.79 -48.50
CA ALA A 902 -0.84 3.76 -49.08
C ALA A 902 -0.84 2.50 -48.22
N GLU A 903 0.33 2.11 -47.71
CA GLU A 903 0.48 1.01 -46.76
C GLU A 903 -0.22 1.31 -45.43
N LEU A 904 -0.13 2.54 -44.90
CA LEU A 904 -0.82 2.95 -43.68
C LEU A 904 -2.33 2.72 -43.74
N SER A 905 -2.99 3.14 -44.82
CA SER A 905 -4.44 2.96 -44.99
C SER A 905 -4.82 1.48 -45.05
N LYS A 906 -3.98 0.67 -45.71
CA LYS A 906 -4.17 -0.78 -45.78
C LYS A 906 -3.96 -1.43 -44.41
N GLU A 907 -2.91 -1.07 -43.71
CA GLU A 907 -2.57 -1.61 -42.38
C GLU A 907 -3.67 -1.31 -41.37
N MET A 908 -4.20 -0.08 -41.34
CA MET A 908 -5.35 0.28 -40.50
C MET A 908 -6.59 -0.59 -40.77
N LEU A 909 -6.81 -1.01 -42.02
CA LEU A 909 -7.91 -1.94 -42.37
C LEU A 909 -7.59 -3.39 -41.99
N ASP A 910 -6.34 -3.81 -42.18
CA ASP A 910 -5.89 -5.17 -41.87
C ASP A 910 -5.89 -5.44 -40.36
N LEU A 911 -5.57 -4.43 -39.53
CA LEU A 911 -5.59 -4.51 -38.06
C LEU A 911 -6.93 -5.00 -37.51
N ALA A 912 -8.03 -4.52 -38.08
CA ALA A 912 -9.37 -4.90 -37.63
C ALA A 912 -9.71 -6.38 -37.88
N ASN A 913 -8.95 -7.09 -38.73
CA ASN A 913 -9.17 -8.52 -39.01
C ASN A 913 -8.17 -9.43 -38.28
N VAL A 914 -7.32 -8.87 -37.40
CA VAL A 914 -6.34 -9.66 -36.65
C VAL A 914 -7.03 -10.64 -35.69
N PRO A 915 -8.06 -10.27 -34.91
CA PRO A 915 -8.66 -11.21 -33.96
C PRO A 915 -9.24 -12.46 -34.64
N GLU A 916 -9.93 -12.29 -35.76
CA GLU A 916 -10.49 -13.40 -36.52
C GLU A 916 -9.39 -14.29 -37.12
N ARG A 917 -8.26 -13.69 -37.52
CA ARG A 917 -7.08 -14.44 -37.95
C ARG A 917 -6.44 -15.21 -36.79
N GLY A 918 -6.32 -14.59 -35.61
CA GLY A 918 -5.79 -15.21 -34.40
C GLY A 918 -6.60 -16.44 -33.99
N ILE A 919 -7.94 -16.33 -33.99
CA ILE A 919 -8.85 -17.45 -33.74
C ILE A 919 -8.64 -18.57 -34.77
N LYS A 920 -8.56 -18.21 -36.06
CA LYS A 920 -8.33 -19.19 -37.12
C LYS A 920 -6.99 -19.92 -36.94
N LEU A 921 -5.91 -19.18 -36.67
CA LEU A 921 -4.58 -19.74 -36.45
C LEU A 921 -4.54 -20.63 -35.20
N TYR A 922 -5.24 -20.25 -34.14
CA TYR A 922 -5.41 -21.09 -32.95
C TYR A 922 -6.11 -22.41 -33.28
N GLN A 923 -7.22 -22.37 -34.03
CA GLN A 923 -7.93 -23.58 -34.45
C GLN A 923 -7.07 -24.48 -35.36
N GLU A 924 -6.34 -23.90 -36.31
CA GLU A 924 -5.40 -24.63 -37.16
C GLU A 924 -4.23 -25.21 -36.36
N ASP A 925 -3.77 -24.52 -35.32
CA ASP A 925 -2.72 -25.01 -34.43
C ASP A 925 -3.17 -26.22 -33.61
N LEU A 926 -4.44 -26.25 -33.17
CA LEU A 926 -4.94 -27.40 -32.41
C LEU A 926 -4.81 -28.71 -33.19
N GLU A 927 -4.95 -28.68 -34.52
CA GLU A 927 -4.84 -29.85 -35.42
C GLU A 927 -3.39 -30.25 -35.75
N LYS A 928 -2.39 -29.47 -35.34
CA LYS A 928 -0.98 -29.77 -35.63
C LYS A 928 -0.31 -30.49 -34.47
N PRO A 929 0.66 -31.40 -34.76
CA PRO A 929 1.60 -31.85 -33.74
C PRO A 929 2.27 -30.65 -33.08
N LYS A 930 2.65 -30.77 -31.81
CA LYS A 930 3.26 -29.68 -31.05
C LYS A 930 4.78 -29.64 -31.21
N PRO A 931 5.40 -28.44 -31.20
CA PRO A 931 6.84 -28.32 -31.35
C PRO A 931 7.60 -29.03 -30.22
N PHE A 932 8.85 -29.39 -30.51
CA PHE A 932 9.73 -30.18 -29.64
C PHE A 932 11.18 -29.72 -29.83
N TYR A 933 12.10 -30.12 -28.95
CA TYR A 933 13.53 -29.80 -29.09
C TYR A 933 14.28 -30.98 -29.70
N LEU A 934 15.29 -30.68 -30.52
CA LEU A 934 16.33 -31.62 -30.93
C LEU A 934 17.34 -31.79 -29.79
N ASP A 935 17.90 -32.97 -29.59
CA ASP A 935 18.97 -33.17 -28.60
C ASP A 935 20.36 -32.93 -29.22
N ASP A 936 21.39 -32.95 -28.38
CA ASP A 936 22.77 -33.05 -28.86
C ASP A 936 23.02 -34.38 -29.57
N VAL A 937 23.74 -34.32 -30.69
CA VAL A 937 24.12 -35.52 -31.45
C VAL A 937 25.22 -36.26 -30.68
N VAL A 938 24.94 -37.50 -30.28
CA VAL A 938 25.86 -38.34 -29.49
C VAL A 938 26.64 -39.27 -30.41
N LYS A 939 27.96 -39.31 -30.25
CA LYS A 939 28.85 -40.24 -30.97
C LYS A 939 28.91 -41.59 -30.25
N ASP A 940 28.58 -42.66 -30.95
CA ASP A 940 28.76 -44.05 -30.50
C ASP A 940 29.59 -44.83 -31.55
N GLY A 941 30.90 -44.93 -31.31
CA GLY A 941 31.85 -45.48 -32.30
C GLY A 941 31.92 -44.64 -33.58
N ASP A 942 31.67 -45.27 -34.73
CA ASP A 942 31.57 -44.62 -36.05
C ASP A 942 30.14 -44.13 -36.38
N GLN A 943 29.24 -44.22 -35.41
CA GLN A 943 27.83 -43.87 -35.55
C GLN A 943 27.52 -42.54 -34.85
N GLN A 944 26.64 -41.76 -35.47
CA GLN A 944 26.06 -40.56 -34.87
C GLN A 944 24.60 -40.84 -34.54
N GLN A 945 24.26 -40.78 -33.26
CA GLN A 945 22.90 -40.98 -32.77
C GLN A 945 22.18 -39.63 -32.70
N LEU A 946 21.04 -39.55 -33.39
CA LEU A 946 20.20 -38.37 -33.46
C LEU A 946 18.92 -38.66 -32.67
N THR A 947 18.72 -37.91 -31.59
CA THR A 947 17.57 -38.03 -30.68
C THR A 947 16.85 -36.69 -30.53
N TRP A 948 15.55 -36.72 -30.28
CA TRP A 948 14.72 -35.53 -30.14
C TRP A 948 13.59 -35.79 -29.15
N GLY A 949 13.04 -34.72 -28.59
CA GLY A 949 11.85 -34.78 -27.75
C GLY A 949 10.63 -35.25 -28.55
N LEU A 950 9.79 -36.09 -27.95
CA LEU A 950 8.55 -36.52 -28.60
C LEU A 950 7.58 -35.35 -28.71
N SER A 951 7.07 -35.13 -29.93
CA SER A 951 5.97 -34.23 -30.21
C SER A 951 4.69 -34.74 -29.55
N TYR A 952 3.74 -33.83 -29.31
CA TYR A 952 2.45 -34.14 -28.71
C TYR A 952 1.34 -33.78 -29.69
N ASP A 953 0.30 -34.60 -29.74
CA ASP A 953 -0.87 -34.40 -30.58
C ASP A 953 -2.13 -34.34 -29.70
N PHE A 954 -2.97 -33.33 -29.90
CA PHE A 954 -4.15 -33.13 -29.04
C PHE A 954 -5.29 -34.11 -29.37
N GLN A 955 -5.32 -34.61 -30.60
CA GLN A 955 -6.31 -35.56 -31.11
C GLN A 955 -5.94 -37.00 -30.75
N GLY A 956 -4.69 -37.24 -30.34
CA GLY A 956 -4.15 -38.56 -30.07
C GLY A 956 -3.80 -39.32 -31.35
N ASP A 957 -3.55 -38.62 -32.46
CA ASP A 957 -3.13 -39.21 -33.72
C ASP A 957 -1.70 -39.79 -33.60
N ASP A 958 -1.43 -40.91 -34.30
CA ASP A 958 -0.09 -41.49 -34.36
C ASP A 958 0.88 -40.52 -35.06
N LEU A 959 2.03 -40.28 -34.42
CA LEU A 959 3.07 -39.37 -34.92
C LEU A 959 4.25 -40.13 -35.51
N THR A 960 4.69 -39.65 -36.67
CA THR A 960 5.92 -40.09 -37.34
C THR A 960 6.88 -38.93 -37.56
N TYR A 961 8.16 -39.23 -37.74
CA TYR A 961 9.22 -38.24 -37.85
C TYR A 961 10.03 -38.40 -39.14
N ASP A 962 10.23 -37.28 -39.83
CA ASP A 962 11.09 -37.16 -41.00
C ASP A 962 12.38 -36.44 -40.60
N VAL A 963 13.52 -37.16 -40.63
CA VAL A 963 14.85 -36.65 -40.28
C VAL A 963 15.62 -36.34 -41.56
N THR A 964 16.17 -35.13 -41.67
CA THR A 964 17.05 -34.72 -42.78
C THR A 964 18.36 -34.20 -42.25
N VAL A 965 19.48 -34.57 -42.88
CA VAL A 965 20.84 -34.06 -42.62
C VAL A 965 21.42 -33.49 -43.90
N ALA A 966 22.03 -32.31 -43.81
CA ALA A 966 22.62 -31.56 -44.93
C ALA A 966 23.98 -30.94 -44.57
N LEU A 967 24.74 -30.52 -45.59
CA LEU A 967 26.00 -29.78 -45.44
C LEU A 967 25.81 -28.26 -45.32
N ASP A 968 24.61 -27.77 -45.60
CA ASP A 968 24.25 -26.36 -45.51
C ASP A 968 22.92 -26.18 -44.76
N PRO A 969 22.73 -25.04 -44.07
CA PRO A 969 21.53 -24.78 -43.28
C PRO A 969 20.27 -24.53 -44.13
N ALA A 970 20.40 -24.30 -45.44
CA ALA A 970 19.28 -24.17 -46.37
C ALA A 970 18.80 -25.53 -46.91
N PHE A 971 19.45 -26.62 -46.52
CA PHE A 971 19.16 -27.99 -46.96
C PHE A 971 19.19 -28.15 -48.49
N GLN A 972 20.09 -27.44 -49.17
CA GLN A 972 20.31 -27.60 -50.62
C GLN A 972 21.22 -28.80 -50.95
N GLN A 973 22.12 -29.16 -50.03
CA GLN A 973 23.06 -30.27 -50.13
C GLN A 973 22.71 -31.34 -49.09
N ILE A 974 21.63 -32.08 -49.34
CA ILE A 974 21.16 -33.16 -48.47
C ILE A 974 22.12 -34.35 -48.54
N VAL A 975 22.55 -34.82 -47.37
CA VAL A 975 23.46 -35.97 -47.19
C VAL A 975 22.66 -37.22 -46.88
N LYS A 976 21.63 -37.09 -46.04
CA LYS A 976 20.77 -38.20 -45.64
C LYS A 976 19.36 -37.73 -45.35
N GLU A 977 18.38 -38.55 -45.73
CA GLU A 977 16.98 -38.37 -45.37
C GLU A 977 16.40 -39.72 -44.93
N GLN A 978 15.62 -39.73 -43.85
CA GLN A 978 14.89 -40.88 -43.33
C GLN A 978 13.49 -40.42 -42.94
N LYS A 979 12.45 -41.18 -43.33
CA LYS A 979 11.04 -40.81 -43.16
C LYS A 979 10.28 -41.88 -42.41
N GLY A 980 9.17 -41.49 -41.78
CA GLY A 980 8.27 -42.43 -41.11
C GLY A 980 8.86 -43.07 -39.86
N LEU A 981 9.80 -42.39 -39.19
CA LEU A 981 10.42 -42.89 -37.96
C LEU A 981 9.44 -42.73 -36.79
N VAL A 982 9.50 -43.64 -35.80
CA VAL A 982 8.67 -43.56 -34.59
C VAL A 982 9.46 -42.97 -33.41
N THR A 983 10.79 -43.12 -33.45
CA THR A 983 11.70 -42.61 -32.43
C THR A 983 13.11 -42.48 -33.03
N THR A 984 14.10 -42.19 -32.19
CA THR A 984 15.52 -41.93 -32.48
C THR A 984 16.09 -42.69 -33.68
N THR A 985 17.06 -42.10 -34.37
CA THR A 985 17.77 -42.77 -35.48
C THR A 985 19.27 -42.67 -35.35
N THR A 986 19.97 -43.52 -36.10
CA THR A 986 21.43 -43.60 -36.10
C THR A 986 21.95 -43.49 -37.53
N LEU A 987 22.99 -42.66 -37.70
CA LEU A 987 23.70 -42.48 -38.95
C LEU A 987 25.08 -43.13 -38.86
N VAL A 988 25.50 -43.85 -39.90
CA VAL A 988 26.81 -44.52 -39.95
C VAL A 988 27.68 -43.85 -41.02
N ALA A 989 28.97 -43.69 -40.73
CA ALA A 989 30.01 -43.28 -41.69
C ALA A 989 29.84 -41.87 -42.30
N LEU A 990 29.54 -40.86 -41.47
CA LEU A 990 29.68 -39.46 -41.88
C LEU A 990 31.17 -39.07 -41.94
N THR A 991 31.58 -38.36 -43.00
CA THR A 991 32.93 -37.81 -43.13
C THR A 991 33.15 -36.61 -42.19
N PRO A 992 34.39 -36.28 -41.81
CA PRO A 992 34.65 -35.08 -41.01
C PRO A 992 34.15 -33.80 -41.70
N ASN A 993 33.14 -33.15 -41.13
CA ASN A 993 32.55 -31.90 -41.62
C ASN A 993 31.58 -31.30 -40.57
N VAL A 994 31.11 -30.08 -40.84
CA VAL A 994 29.97 -29.48 -40.16
C VAL A 994 28.69 -29.88 -40.90
N TYR A 995 27.69 -30.34 -40.14
CA TYR A 995 26.41 -30.78 -40.64
C TYR A 995 25.27 -30.02 -39.95
N TYR A 996 24.15 -29.95 -40.64
CA TYR A 996 22.90 -29.39 -40.15
C TYR A 996 21.82 -30.45 -40.24
N TRP A 997 20.99 -30.55 -39.22
CA TRP A 997 19.89 -31.51 -39.22
C TRP A 997 18.60 -30.90 -38.71
N LYS A 998 17.49 -31.48 -39.19
CA LYS A 998 16.14 -31.12 -38.79
C LYS A 998 15.28 -32.36 -38.66
N VAL A 999 14.24 -32.23 -37.86
CA VAL A 999 13.20 -33.24 -37.69
C VAL A 999 11.84 -32.59 -37.89
N ILE A 1000 10.99 -33.21 -38.70
CA ILE A 1000 9.61 -32.81 -38.92
C ILE A 1000 8.70 -33.89 -38.35
N ALA A 1001 7.88 -33.55 -37.36
CA ALA A 1001 6.80 -34.41 -36.89
C ALA A 1001 5.63 -34.35 -37.87
N ARG A 1002 4.96 -35.48 -38.09
CA ARG A 1002 3.83 -35.63 -39.00
C ARG A 1002 2.75 -36.52 -38.37
N ASP A 1003 1.51 -36.05 -38.39
CA ASP A 1003 0.34 -36.84 -37.99
C ASP A 1003 -0.23 -37.70 -39.14
N SER A 1004 -1.22 -38.53 -38.81
CA SER A 1004 -1.90 -39.39 -39.80
C SER A 1004 -2.72 -38.62 -40.85
N LYS A 1005 -3.08 -37.36 -40.57
CA LYS A 1005 -3.86 -36.47 -41.45
C LYS A 1005 -2.99 -35.62 -42.37
N GLY A 1006 -1.68 -35.68 -42.22
CA GLY A 1006 -0.69 -35.00 -43.04
C GLY A 1006 -0.29 -33.62 -42.52
N HIS A 1007 -0.75 -33.19 -41.34
CA HIS A 1007 -0.24 -31.99 -40.69
C HIS A 1007 1.19 -32.22 -40.22
N THR A 1008 1.99 -31.15 -40.21
CA THR A 1008 3.41 -31.22 -39.89
C THR A 1008 3.83 -30.14 -38.92
N GLN A 1009 4.85 -30.46 -38.11
CA GLN A 1009 5.43 -29.53 -37.15
C GLN A 1009 6.96 -29.63 -37.13
N ILE A 1010 7.62 -28.46 -37.14
CA ILE A 1010 9.08 -28.33 -36.96
C ILE A 1010 9.45 -28.20 -35.49
N ALA A 1011 10.72 -28.50 -35.17
CA ALA A 1011 11.31 -28.30 -33.85
C ALA A 1011 11.44 -26.81 -33.45
N PHE A 1012 11.62 -26.55 -32.15
CA PHE A 1012 11.88 -25.22 -31.59
C PHE A 1012 13.24 -24.64 -31.99
N ASP A 1013 14.20 -25.51 -32.30
CA ASP A 1013 15.60 -25.17 -32.57
C ASP A 1013 15.73 -24.12 -33.68
N ARG A 1014 16.78 -23.30 -33.58
CA ARG A 1014 17.05 -22.22 -34.52
C ARG A 1014 18.54 -22.15 -34.79
N TYR A 1015 18.89 -21.92 -36.06
CA TYR A 1015 20.24 -21.62 -36.48
C TYR A 1015 20.28 -20.21 -37.10
N ASP A 1016 21.06 -19.33 -36.49
CA ASP A 1016 21.30 -17.98 -37.01
C ASP A 1016 22.53 -18.00 -37.90
N GLY A 1017 22.32 -17.98 -39.22
CA GLY A 1017 23.40 -17.78 -40.20
C GLY A 1017 23.75 -16.31 -40.37
N ASP A 1018 24.78 -16.03 -41.17
CA ASP A 1018 25.28 -14.66 -41.39
C ASP A 1018 24.21 -13.71 -41.99
N ASP A 1019 23.39 -14.21 -42.92
CA ASP A 1019 22.41 -13.40 -43.68
C ASP A 1019 20.93 -13.74 -43.37
N GLN A 1020 20.66 -14.91 -42.79
CA GLN A 1020 19.29 -15.33 -42.48
C GLN A 1020 19.22 -16.34 -41.33
N THR A 1021 18.07 -16.31 -40.65
CA THR A 1021 17.72 -17.26 -39.58
C THR A 1021 16.95 -18.44 -40.16
N TYR A 1022 17.32 -19.65 -39.74
CA TYR A 1022 16.69 -20.90 -40.13
C TYR A 1022 16.05 -21.58 -38.91
N TYR A 1023 14.76 -21.92 -39.00
CA TYR A 1023 13.99 -22.52 -37.92
C TYR A 1023 13.88 -24.05 -38.05
N GLY A 1024 13.77 -24.74 -36.91
CA GLY A 1024 13.69 -26.19 -36.78
C GLY A 1024 15.01 -26.94 -37.03
N ILE A 1025 16.16 -26.26 -36.94
CA ILE A 1025 17.45 -26.75 -37.40
C ILE A 1025 18.51 -26.63 -36.30
N ARG A 1026 19.34 -27.67 -36.16
CA ARG A 1026 20.50 -27.69 -35.26
C ARG A 1026 21.78 -28.06 -36.01
N GLN A 1027 22.89 -27.43 -35.64
CA GLN A 1027 24.23 -27.72 -36.18
C GLN A 1027 24.92 -28.79 -35.32
N PHE A 1028 25.69 -29.68 -35.95
CA PHE A 1028 26.65 -30.55 -35.26
C PHE A 1028 27.93 -30.74 -36.11
N GLU A 1029 29.03 -31.11 -35.45
CA GLU A 1029 30.32 -31.33 -36.10
C GLU A 1029 30.74 -32.79 -35.97
N VAL A 1030 31.16 -33.39 -37.08
CA VAL A 1030 31.82 -34.70 -37.10
C VAL A 1030 33.32 -34.45 -37.26
N LYS A 1031 34.11 -34.94 -36.29
CA LYS A 1031 35.57 -34.79 -36.26
C LYS A 1031 36.29 -36.00 -36.82
#